data_AF-A0A8S0YME7-F1
#
_entry.id   AF-A0A8S0YME7-F1
#
_cell.length_a   1.000
_cell.length_b   1.000
_cell.length_c   1.000
_cell.angle_alpha   90.00
_cell.angle_beta   90.00
_cell.angle_gamma   90.00
#
_symmetry.space_group_name_H-M   'P 1'
#
loop_
_entity.id
_entity.type
_entity.pdbx_description
1 polymer ?
#
loop_
_entity_poly.entity_id
_entity_poly.type
_entity_poly.pdbx_seq_one_letter_code
_entity_poly.pdbx_strand_id
1 'polypeptide(L)'
;MQSLMVWYVILLVSSVCAQNNGLFELNIVHYNDFHARFDEVSPNGAACNPTIAPCIGGFARLYTAVMNTFKVEPDSLLLNAGDSFQGTIWYNFYRWNATQHFMNLLPHDAHVLGNHEFDNGLEGLLPYLEHLKAPMLGTNVNTIREPTMSAYIKKHIIVKRRGRNIGIIGALLRKFTGSKGQLVIEDELEAVNREAAILTEKGVDIIILLTHMGFNSDLALAARVSSTVDIIVGGHTNTLLYNGETPNGETPQGRYPTIVQQVSGHRIAVVQASCFTRFLGNIKFFINDKGIVERWAGFPIYLNSSIVQDPNILRELALWRQQVEAVAKEVLGVSSVTLSRSSCWGGECSLGSWVCDGFLDELLWMRQNTSHSNDVYVCLLSVGGLKMQIDPGNVTTESLLMVLPYENLLQVYDIKGQYLQEALELAVGVPWTHTFASKHILQIGGLRIVVNASKPVGSRVTATARCTDCGGSGYLPLDPNKTYKVVSWNYIGDGRGGFTMLAKHRENVENLGVDYVLLQRSEAGKMVWYLLLLASCVLAQDTGLYELNIIHFNDFHAHFDEVSPSGGVCNPTVAPCIGGFARLYTAVQEAFEAEPDSLLLNGGDSFQGTIWYNFLRWNVTQHFMNLLPHDAHVLGNHEFDHGVEGLVPYLERLQAPMLGANVNTAGEPSMTPYIKNHIIVERRGRKIGIIGVLLRQFSAPIGNVVVEDELEAVNREAAILTEQNVDIIIVLSHIGYTSDLALAARVSPTVDIIVGAHSHTLLYNGETPDGATPLGTYPTIVEQSNGHKIPVVQASCYTRYLGNIKFFINEQGIVEDWEGLPVYLGTSIVQDPKILMELEPWRQQVDTVGKEVLGVSRVTLNRSWCSSGECNLGSWVCDGFLEELMLTRPGTGWNTVDVCLVNTGGLRVQINPGNVTTESLLMAVPFENYVQIYDLKGQYLQEALEFAVGVSWNTTFSSGRMLQIGGIHMVVNANEPVGSRVTATIRCTNCDVPRYLPLEPNKTYKVLTQNYIGDGGGGFSMLAEHRENLENLEVDYVLLQRYMRRQGIVVKDLDGRIEIVY
;
A
#
# COMPACT_ATOMS: atom_id res chain seq x y z
N MET A 1 42.40 25.90 -23.16
CA MET A 1 42.86 27.14 -23.82
C MET A 1 42.31 27.16 -25.24
N GLN A 2 41.72 28.31 -25.63
CA GLN A 2 41.12 28.63 -26.93
C GLN A 2 39.84 27.88 -27.34
N SER A 3 38.69 28.46 -26.96
CA SER A 3 37.49 28.71 -27.79
C SER A 3 36.25 28.83 -26.90
N LEU A 4 36.11 29.99 -26.27
CA LEU A 4 34.98 30.39 -25.43
C LEU A 4 34.63 31.83 -25.82
N MET A 5 34.22 32.03 -27.08
CA MET A 5 33.82 33.35 -27.58
C MET A 5 33.06 33.25 -28.92
N VAL A 6 31.79 32.84 -28.90
CA VAL A 6 30.71 33.21 -29.84
C VAL A 6 29.40 32.85 -29.11
N TRP A 7 28.34 33.68 -29.22
CA TRP A 7 27.01 33.61 -28.58
C TRP A 7 26.72 34.55 -27.39
N TYR A 8 27.49 35.65 -27.29
CA TYR A 8 26.93 36.93 -26.80
C TYR A 8 26.94 37.89 -28.00
N VAL A 9 25.91 38.71 -28.15
CA VAL A 9 25.59 39.61 -29.30
C VAL A 9 24.64 39.00 -30.34
N ILE A 10 23.35 38.92 -29.98
CA ILE A 10 22.26 39.63 -30.70
C ILE A 10 21.21 39.99 -29.64
N LEU A 11 21.33 41.16 -29.00
CA LEU A 11 20.23 41.85 -28.28
C LEU A 11 20.68 43.26 -27.86
N LEU A 12 21.19 44.05 -28.81
CA LEU A 12 21.41 45.49 -28.63
C LEU A 12 21.36 46.14 -30.02
N VAL A 13 20.16 46.59 -30.39
CA VAL A 13 19.72 47.72 -31.27
C VAL A 13 18.28 47.32 -31.67
N SER A 14 17.25 47.79 -30.98
CA SER A 14 16.73 49.14 -31.14
C SER A 14 16.14 49.68 -29.83
N SER A 15 16.99 50.38 -29.06
CA SER A 15 16.51 51.45 -28.17
C SER A 15 16.10 52.65 -29.03
N VAL A 16 14.96 52.54 -29.70
CA VAL A 16 14.20 53.74 -30.04
C VAL A 16 13.50 54.13 -28.73
N CYS A 17 13.86 55.30 -28.21
CA CYS A 17 13.14 55.96 -27.13
C CYS A 17 11.68 56.17 -27.58
N ALA A 18 10.81 55.19 -27.33
CA ALA A 18 9.39 55.44 -27.24
C ALA A 18 9.13 56.03 -25.86
N GLN A 19 8.53 57.22 -25.85
CA GLN A 19 8.09 57.90 -24.64
C GLN A 19 7.38 56.93 -23.70
N ASN A 20 7.65 57.10 -22.40
CA ASN A 20 7.05 56.36 -21.32
C ASN A 20 5.53 56.66 -21.31
N ASN A 21 4.73 55.83 -21.98
CA ASN A 21 3.28 56.04 -22.16
C ASN A 21 2.43 55.80 -20.90
N GLY A 22 3.02 55.75 -19.70
CA GLY A 22 2.27 55.55 -18.46
C GLY A 22 1.51 54.22 -18.35
N LEU A 23 1.76 53.25 -19.25
CA LEU A 23 1.07 51.97 -19.24
C LEU A 23 1.55 51.08 -18.09
N PHE A 24 0.61 50.47 -17.38
CA PHE A 24 0.85 49.45 -16.38
C PHE A 24 1.36 48.17 -17.04
N GLU A 25 2.52 47.69 -16.63
CA GLU A 25 3.07 46.42 -17.11
C GLU A 25 2.71 45.28 -16.16
N LEU A 26 2.11 44.22 -16.71
CA LEU A 26 1.74 43.01 -15.99
C LEU A 26 2.35 41.80 -16.69
N ASN A 27 3.24 41.09 -15.99
CA ASN A 27 3.76 39.81 -16.48
C ASN A 27 2.94 38.65 -15.91
N ILE A 28 2.46 37.77 -16.77
CA ILE A 28 1.74 36.55 -16.41
C ILE A 28 2.57 35.34 -16.85
N VAL A 29 2.94 34.54 -15.87
CA VAL A 29 3.54 33.22 -16.03
C VAL A 29 2.46 32.19 -15.78
N HIS A 30 2.27 31.24 -16.69
CA HIS A 30 1.20 30.25 -16.53
C HIS A 30 1.52 28.90 -17.15
N TYR A 31 0.87 27.88 -16.63
CA TYR A 31 0.85 26.54 -17.20
C TYR A 31 -0.47 25.85 -16.82
N ASN A 32 -0.74 24.73 -17.48
CA ASN A 32 -1.96 23.95 -17.32
C ASN A 32 -1.66 22.47 -17.59
N ASP A 33 -2.57 21.58 -17.17
CA ASP A 33 -2.54 20.16 -17.49
C ASP A 33 -1.18 19.52 -17.11
N PHE A 34 -0.73 19.77 -15.86
CA PHE A 34 0.53 19.23 -15.34
C PHE A 34 0.49 17.70 -15.24
N HIS A 35 -0.67 17.13 -14.89
CA HIS A 35 -0.90 15.69 -14.80
C HIS A 35 0.19 14.94 -14.05
N ALA A 36 0.54 15.40 -12.84
CA ALA A 36 1.50 14.74 -11.96
C ALA A 36 2.82 14.30 -12.66
N ARG A 37 3.25 15.05 -13.68
CA ARG A 37 4.49 14.77 -14.43
C ARG A 37 5.66 15.45 -13.78
N PHE A 38 6.03 14.92 -12.62
CA PHE A 38 7.23 15.35 -11.89
C PHE A 38 8.50 15.04 -12.67
N ASP A 39 8.46 13.94 -13.42
CA ASP A 39 9.55 13.47 -14.24
C ASP A 39 9.52 14.07 -15.64
N GLU A 40 10.70 14.10 -16.27
CA GLU A 40 10.82 14.49 -17.66
C GLU A 40 10.09 13.48 -18.56
N VAL A 41 9.64 13.97 -19.71
CA VAL A 41 8.84 13.22 -20.68
C VAL A 41 9.49 13.35 -22.06
N SER A 42 9.21 12.41 -22.95
CA SER A 42 9.61 12.58 -24.35
C SER A 42 8.73 13.62 -25.05
N PRO A 43 9.10 14.12 -26.25
CA PRO A 43 8.35 15.20 -26.92
C PRO A 43 6.89 14.88 -27.27
N ASN A 44 6.55 13.60 -27.39
CA ASN A 44 5.18 13.09 -27.59
C ASN A 44 4.42 12.86 -26.26
N GLY A 45 5.07 13.09 -25.12
CA GLY A 45 4.55 12.91 -23.77
C GLY A 45 4.66 11.48 -23.21
N ALA A 46 5.34 10.54 -23.86
CA ALA A 46 5.63 9.24 -23.26
C ALA A 46 6.72 9.35 -22.18
N ALA A 47 7.05 8.22 -21.53
CA ALA A 47 8.16 8.15 -20.60
C ALA A 47 9.47 8.62 -21.28
N CYS A 48 10.28 9.40 -20.56
CA CYS A 48 11.53 9.93 -21.10
C CYS A 48 12.52 8.80 -21.39
N ASN A 49 12.99 8.74 -22.65
CA ASN A 49 14.14 7.94 -23.03
C ASN A 49 15.11 8.80 -23.87
N PRO A 50 16.20 9.30 -23.27
CA PRO A 50 17.13 10.23 -23.93
C PRO A 50 17.89 9.59 -25.10
N THR A 51 17.88 8.26 -25.22
CA THR A 51 18.50 7.55 -26.36
C THR A 51 17.64 7.61 -27.62
N ILE A 52 16.32 7.81 -27.48
CA ILE A 52 15.36 7.86 -28.59
C ILE A 52 15.04 9.30 -28.95
N ALA A 53 14.75 10.14 -27.95
CA ALA A 53 14.33 11.52 -28.13
C ALA A 53 14.75 12.39 -26.93
N PRO A 54 14.96 13.71 -27.12
CA PRO A 54 15.34 14.59 -26.02
C PRO A 54 14.22 14.68 -24.96
N CYS A 55 14.60 14.58 -23.70
CA CYS A 55 13.67 14.70 -22.59
C CYS A 55 13.35 16.17 -22.27
N ILE A 56 12.09 16.44 -22.01
CA ILE A 56 11.51 17.77 -21.83
C ILE A 56 10.56 17.79 -20.63
N GLY A 57 10.17 18.99 -20.18
CA GLY A 57 9.29 19.16 -19.03
C GLY A 57 9.93 18.68 -17.73
N GLY A 58 9.10 18.18 -16.81
CA GLY A 58 9.48 17.75 -15.47
C GLY A 58 9.48 18.90 -14.46
N PHE A 59 9.15 18.57 -13.20
CA PHE A 59 8.95 19.57 -12.15
C PHE A 59 10.23 20.35 -11.82
N ALA A 60 11.40 19.70 -11.80
CA ALA A 60 12.67 20.38 -11.54
C ALA A 60 13.03 21.43 -12.62
N ARG A 61 12.64 21.19 -13.88
CA ARG A 61 12.84 22.14 -14.97
C ARG A 61 11.81 23.26 -14.93
N LEU A 62 10.54 22.93 -14.66
CA LEU A 62 9.48 23.93 -14.41
C LEU A 62 9.91 24.89 -13.31
N TYR A 63 10.35 24.36 -12.17
CA TYR A 63 10.82 25.15 -11.03
C TYR A 63 11.92 26.13 -11.44
N THR A 64 12.93 25.65 -12.16
CA THR A 64 14.03 26.52 -12.62
C THR A 64 13.55 27.62 -13.56
N ALA A 65 12.66 27.29 -14.51
CA ALA A 65 12.12 28.26 -15.46
C ALA A 65 11.28 29.34 -14.77
N VAL A 66 10.44 28.95 -13.80
CA VAL A 66 9.64 29.87 -12.98
C VAL A 66 10.56 30.77 -12.16
N MET A 67 11.50 30.21 -11.40
CA MET A 67 12.38 30.98 -10.54
C MET A 67 13.29 31.95 -11.34
N ASN A 68 13.77 31.54 -12.51
CA ASN A 68 14.49 32.44 -13.41
C ASN A 68 13.61 33.61 -13.88
N THR A 69 12.34 33.37 -14.16
CA THR A 69 11.40 34.43 -14.56
C THR A 69 11.15 35.40 -13.41
N PHE A 70 10.89 34.90 -12.20
CA PHE A 70 10.67 35.72 -11.01
C PHE A 70 11.93 36.49 -10.56
N LYS A 71 13.12 36.00 -10.90
CA LYS A 71 14.37 36.74 -10.69
C LYS A 71 14.48 37.99 -11.58
N VAL A 72 13.94 37.94 -12.79
CA VAL A 72 13.98 39.05 -13.76
C VAL A 72 12.77 39.97 -13.59
N GLU A 73 11.58 39.41 -13.36
CA GLU A 73 10.31 40.12 -13.19
C GLU A 73 9.64 39.69 -11.87
N PRO A 74 10.07 40.22 -10.72
CA PRO A 74 9.61 39.77 -9.39
C PRO A 74 8.13 40.07 -9.11
N ASP A 75 7.53 41.01 -9.84
CA ASP A 75 6.10 41.34 -9.77
C ASP A 75 5.22 40.44 -10.66
N SER A 76 5.77 39.37 -11.24
CA SER A 76 4.99 38.45 -12.08
C SER A 76 3.85 37.79 -11.29
N LEU A 77 2.81 37.39 -12.01
CA LEU A 77 1.80 36.45 -11.53
C LEU A 77 2.14 35.03 -11.98
N LEU A 78 2.02 34.04 -11.09
CA LEU A 78 2.10 32.62 -11.46
C LEU A 78 0.73 31.95 -11.32
N LEU A 79 0.16 31.51 -12.44
CA LEU A 79 -1.18 30.96 -12.51
C LEU A 79 -1.17 29.51 -13.02
N ASN A 80 -1.87 28.61 -12.32
CA ASN A 80 -2.08 27.23 -12.75
C ASN A 80 -3.52 27.06 -13.23
N ALA A 81 -3.69 26.77 -14.53
CA ALA A 81 -4.98 26.64 -15.17
C ALA A 81 -5.60 25.22 -15.06
N GLY A 82 -5.35 24.52 -13.95
CA GLY A 82 -6.03 23.26 -13.59
C GLY A 82 -5.41 21.99 -14.16
N ASP A 83 -5.99 20.84 -13.78
CA ASP A 83 -5.50 19.49 -14.10
C ASP A 83 -4.05 19.26 -13.66
N SER A 84 -3.82 19.47 -12.35
CA SER A 84 -2.57 19.09 -11.68
C SER A 84 -2.51 17.60 -11.37
N PHE A 85 -3.68 16.96 -11.29
CA PHE A 85 -3.87 15.53 -11.00
C PHE A 85 -3.79 14.65 -12.25
N GLN A 86 -3.77 13.33 -11.97
CA GLN A 86 -3.71 12.19 -12.90
C GLN A 86 -2.31 11.96 -13.49
N GLY A 87 -1.83 10.83 -14.00
CA GLY A 87 -2.09 9.40 -13.86
C GLY A 87 -0.77 8.68 -14.20
N THR A 88 0.29 9.29 -13.70
CA THR A 88 1.64 8.76 -13.66
C THR A 88 1.75 7.86 -12.44
N ILE A 89 2.84 7.11 -12.31
CA ILE A 89 3.07 6.32 -11.09
C ILE A 89 3.09 7.20 -9.83
N TRP A 90 3.49 8.46 -9.97
CA TRP A 90 3.45 9.43 -8.88
C TRP A 90 2.05 9.66 -8.35
N TYR A 91 1.08 9.94 -9.21
CA TYR A 91 -0.29 10.16 -8.75
C TYR A 91 -0.96 8.86 -8.31
N ASN A 92 -0.67 7.74 -8.96
CA ASN A 92 -1.26 6.45 -8.57
C ASN A 92 -0.81 6.01 -7.19
N PHE A 93 0.45 6.27 -6.84
CA PHE A 93 1.02 5.90 -5.55
C PHE A 93 0.78 6.97 -4.47
N TYR A 94 1.12 8.23 -4.75
CA TYR A 94 1.06 9.32 -3.77
C TYR A 94 -0.26 10.08 -3.73
N ARG A 95 -1.17 9.82 -4.68
CA ARG A 95 -2.43 10.56 -4.85
C ARG A 95 -2.16 12.06 -4.85
N TRP A 96 -2.93 12.82 -4.08
CA TRP A 96 -2.80 14.27 -3.96
C TRP A 96 -1.50 14.73 -3.29
N ASN A 97 -0.81 13.89 -2.50
CA ASN A 97 0.22 14.32 -1.57
C ASN A 97 1.46 14.87 -2.28
N ALA A 98 2.03 14.11 -3.22
CA ALA A 98 3.19 14.57 -4.00
C ALA A 98 2.84 15.86 -4.77
N THR A 99 1.66 15.90 -5.40
CA THR A 99 1.20 17.11 -6.12
C THR A 99 1.10 18.30 -5.20
N GLN A 100 0.47 18.16 -4.04
CA GLN A 100 0.37 19.24 -3.05
C GLN A 100 1.75 19.75 -2.62
N HIS A 101 2.64 18.82 -2.25
CA HIS A 101 3.99 19.14 -1.77
C HIS A 101 4.78 19.97 -2.79
N PHE A 102 4.89 19.48 -4.02
CA PHE A 102 5.66 20.14 -5.06
C PHE A 102 4.98 21.43 -5.55
N MET A 103 3.65 21.46 -5.68
CA MET A 103 2.94 22.71 -6.01
C MET A 103 3.20 23.81 -4.97
N ASN A 104 3.34 23.43 -3.69
CA ASN A 104 3.66 24.34 -2.59
C ASN A 104 5.11 24.88 -2.58
N LEU A 105 5.98 24.40 -3.47
CA LEU A 105 7.34 24.93 -3.67
C LEU A 105 7.39 26.09 -4.67
N LEU A 106 6.35 26.26 -5.49
CA LEU A 106 6.23 27.33 -6.46
C LEU A 106 5.43 28.52 -5.89
N PRO A 107 5.75 29.77 -6.29
CA PRO A 107 5.10 30.96 -5.75
C PRO A 107 3.78 31.26 -6.50
N HIS A 108 2.85 30.30 -6.52
CA HIS A 108 1.57 30.49 -7.22
C HIS A 108 0.71 31.57 -6.57
N ASP A 109 0.11 32.41 -7.41
CA ASP A 109 -0.92 33.36 -6.99
C ASP A 109 -2.30 32.72 -6.96
N ALA A 110 -2.61 31.83 -7.91
CA ALA A 110 -3.88 31.13 -7.97
C ALA A 110 -3.82 29.84 -8.78
N HIS A 111 -4.67 28.91 -8.39
CA HIS A 111 -5.01 27.70 -9.15
C HIS A 111 -6.50 27.75 -9.51
N VAL A 112 -6.91 27.12 -10.60
CA VAL A 112 -8.33 26.83 -10.88
C VAL A 112 -8.54 25.33 -10.86
N LEU A 113 -9.73 24.89 -10.46
CA LEU A 113 -10.11 23.49 -10.55
C LEU A 113 -10.14 23.06 -12.04
N GLY A 114 -9.52 21.93 -12.33
CA GLY A 114 -9.74 21.15 -13.53
C GLY A 114 -10.66 19.97 -13.26
N ASN A 115 -10.89 19.15 -14.29
CA ASN A 115 -11.72 17.96 -14.16
C ASN A 115 -10.98 16.81 -13.48
N HIS A 116 -9.66 16.73 -13.62
CA HIS A 116 -8.85 15.65 -13.04
C HIS A 116 -8.62 15.80 -11.55
N GLU A 117 -8.84 16.99 -10.99
CA GLU A 117 -8.98 17.17 -9.53
C GLU A 117 -10.10 16.31 -8.92
N PHE A 118 -11.06 15.82 -9.72
CA PHE A 118 -12.20 15.01 -9.28
C PHE A 118 -12.05 13.51 -9.59
N ASP A 119 -10.88 13.05 -10.05
CA ASP A 119 -10.70 11.65 -10.46
C ASP A 119 -10.88 10.67 -9.30
N ASN A 120 -10.48 11.04 -8.07
CA ASN A 120 -10.70 10.26 -6.85
C ASN A 120 -11.85 10.82 -5.98
N GLY A 121 -12.78 11.56 -6.59
CA GLY A 121 -13.91 12.15 -5.89
C GLY A 121 -13.53 13.29 -4.93
N LEU A 122 -14.53 13.76 -4.17
CA LEU A 122 -14.32 14.83 -3.19
C LEU A 122 -13.42 14.39 -2.02
N GLU A 123 -13.41 13.10 -1.69
CA GLU A 123 -12.53 12.53 -0.66
C GLU A 123 -11.06 12.64 -1.05
N GLY A 124 -10.71 12.41 -2.32
CA GLY A 124 -9.35 12.59 -2.82
C GLY A 124 -8.96 14.06 -3.01
N LEU A 125 -9.93 14.93 -3.32
CA LEU A 125 -9.70 16.36 -3.53
C LEU A 125 -9.56 17.15 -2.23
N LEU A 126 -10.34 16.83 -1.19
CA LEU A 126 -10.40 17.64 0.02
C LEU A 126 -9.01 17.80 0.69
N PRO A 127 -8.24 16.73 0.98
CA PRO A 127 -6.93 16.86 1.63
C PRO A 127 -5.90 17.67 0.84
N TYR A 128 -5.98 17.61 -0.50
CA TYR A 128 -5.18 18.46 -1.39
C TYR A 128 -5.46 19.94 -1.11
N LEU A 129 -6.75 20.30 -1.05
CA LEU A 129 -7.18 21.68 -0.83
C LEU A 129 -6.86 22.18 0.58
N GLU A 130 -6.91 21.32 1.60
CA GLU A 130 -6.63 21.72 2.99
C GLU A 130 -5.19 22.22 3.18
N HIS A 131 -4.26 21.69 2.39
CA HIS A 131 -2.83 21.93 2.54
C HIS A 131 -2.20 22.70 1.38
N LEU A 132 -2.96 23.01 0.32
CA LEU A 132 -2.48 23.84 -0.78
C LEU A 132 -2.34 25.29 -0.31
N LYS A 133 -1.12 25.85 -0.44
CA LYS A 133 -0.84 27.25 -0.05
C LYS A 133 -1.52 28.25 -0.97
N ALA A 134 -1.59 27.92 -2.26
CA ALA A 134 -2.20 28.78 -3.26
C ALA A 134 -3.73 28.68 -3.18
N PRO A 135 -4.47 29.78 -3.36
CA PRO A 135 -5.92 29.75 -3.38
C PRO A 135 -6.43 28.98 -4.62
N MET A 136 -7.36 28.05 -4.38
CA MET A 136 -8.10 27.35 -5.43
C MET A 136 -9.35 28.13 -5.82
N LEU A 137 -9.53 28.38 -7.13
CA LEU A 137 -10.60 29.21 -7.66
C LEU A 137 -11.66 28.40 -8.42
N GLY A 138 -12.94 28.82 -8.30
CA GLY A 138 -14.06 28.21 -9.01
C GLY A 138 -15.38 28.96 -8.78
N THR A 139 -15.60 30.05 -9.51
CA THR A 139 -16.78 30.93 -9.36
C THR A 139 -18.10 30.25 -9.69
N ASN A 140 -18.06 29.29 -10.62
CA ASN A 140 -19.21 28.51 -11.04
C ASN A 140 -19.33 27.17 -10.32
N VAL A 141 -18.55 26.94 -9.25
CA VAL A 141 -18.67 25.75 -8.40
C VAL A 141 -19.51 26.10 -7.18
N ASN A 142 -20.73 25.58 -7.12
CA ASN A 142 -21.64 25.81 -6.02
C ASN A 142 -21.47 24.74 -4.94
N THR A 143 -20.97 25.16 -3.78
CA THR A 143 -20.62 24.30 -2.64
C THR A 143 -21.74 24.19 -1.60
N ILE A 144 -22.96 24.70 -1.85
CA ILE A 144 -24.05 24.69 -0.84
C ILE A 144 -24.40 23.27 -0.40
N ARG A 145 -24.34 22.30 -1.32
CA ARG A 145 -24.63 20.89 -1.04
C ARG A 145 -23.43 20.10 -0.52
N GLU A 146 -22.24 20.70 -0.52
CA GLU A 146 -21.00 20.11 -0.02
C GLU A 146 -20.26 21.17 0.82
N PRO A 147 -20.77 21.51 2.02
CA PRO A 147 -20.28 22.67 2.78
C PRO A 147 -18.81 22.57 3.19
N THR A 148 -18.28 21.35 3.31
CA THR A 148 -16.86 21.08 3.60
C THR A 148 -15.93 21.71 2.54
N MET A 149 -16.38 21.81 1.29
CA MET A 149 -15.60 22.40 0.19
C MET A 149 -15.62 23.94 0.21
N SER A 150 -16.57 24.55 0.92
CA SER A 150 -16.81 26.00 0.87
C SER A 150 -15.67 26.84 1.47
N ALA A 151 -14.91 26.27 2.41
CA ALA A 151 -13.77 26.93 3.03
C ALA A 151 -12.57 27.07 2.07
N TYR A 152 -12.49 26.19 1.07
CA TYR A 152 -11.30 26.03 0.26
C TYR A 152 -11.43 26.55 -1.17
N ILE A 153 -12.64 26.52 -1.74
CA ILE A 153 -12.90 27.01 -3.10
C ILE A 153 -13.35 28.47 -3.04
N LYS A 154 -12.50 29.37 -3.55
CA LYS A 154 -12.81 30.80 -3.64
C LYS A 154 -13.39 31.14 -5.02
N LYS A 155 -14.29 32.13 -5.08
CA LYS A 155 -14.78 32.63 -6.37
C LYS A 155 -13.74 33.49 -7.08
N HIS A 156 -13.07 34.35 -6.32
CA HIS A 156 -12.01 35.24 -6.78
C HIS A 156 -10.95 35.49 -5.71
N ILE A 157 -9.84 36.07 -6.14
CA ILE A 157 -8.89 36.80 -5.28
C ILE A 157 -8.57 38.17 -5.87
N ILE A 158 -8.03 39.06 -5.03
CA ILE A 158 -7.47 40.34 -5.46
C ILE A 158 -6.00 40.36 -5.05
N VAL A 159 -5.11 40.47 -6.02
CA VAL A 159 -3.66 40.58 -5.80
C VAL A 159 -3.19 41.98 -6.17
N LYS A 160 -2.21 42.50 -5.43
CA LYS A 160 -1.62 43.81 -5.73
C LYS A 160 -0.27 43.63 -6.40
N ARG A 161 -0.06 44.26 -7.55
CA ARG A 161 1.22 44.32 -8.26
C ARG A 161 1.49 45.74 -8.72
N ARG A 162 2.71 46.23 -8.46
CA ARG A 162 3.14 47.60 -8.81
C ARG A 162 2.09 48.69 -8.48
N GLY A 163 1.39 48.53 -7.35
CA GLY A 163 0.40 49.49 -6.86
C GLY A 163 -1.05 49.31 -7.34
N ARG A 164 -1.33 48.55 -8.42
CA ARG A 164 -2.70 48.26 -8.90
C ARG A 164 -3.25 46.96 -8.32
N ASN A 165 -4.57 46.94 -8.13
CA ASN A 165 -5.31 45.75 -7.74
C ASN A 165 -5.71 44.97 -8.99
N ILE A 166 -5.44 43.67 -9.01
CA ILE A 166 -5.76 42.75 -10.09
C ILE A 166 -6.69 41.69 -9.53
N GLY A 167 -7.86 41.55 -10.13
CA GLY A 167 -8.83 40.52 -9.78
C GLY A 167 -8.59 39.26 -10.58
N ILE A 168 -8.64 38.09 -9.94
CA ILE A 168 -8.53 36.80 -10.60
C ILE A 168 -9.77 35.98 -10.26
N ILE A 169 -10.52 35.57 -11.28
CA ILE A 169 -11.73 34.75 -11.17
C ILE A 169 -11.41 33.35 -11.71
N GLY A 170 -11.89 32.28 -11.06
CA GLY A 170 -11.75 30.91 -11.58
C GLY A 170 -13.02 30.40 -12.26
N ALA A 171 -12.93 29.63 -13.34
CA ALA A 171 -14.07 28.93 -13.93
C ALA A 171 -13.71 27.52 -14.43
N LEU A 172 -14.53 26.53 -14.05
CA LEU A 172 -14.41 25.13 -14.45
C LEU A 172 -15.45 24.78 -15.51
N LEU A 173 -15.14 23.84 -16.41
CA LEU A 173 -16.10 23.38 -17.41
C LEU A 173 -17.33 22.71 -16.78
N ARG A 174 -18.53 23.00 -17.30
CA ARG A 174 -19.80 22.54 -16.68
C ARG A 174 -20.05 21.03 -16.73
N LYS A 175 -19.65 20.36 -17.81
CA LYS A 175 -19.92 18.93 -18.06
C LYS A 175 -18.63 18.12 -18.22
N PHE A 176 -18.15 17.50 -17.15
CA PHE A 176 -17.00 16.60 -17.13
C PHE A 176 -17.35 15.24 -16.49
N THR A 177 -16.45 14.28 -16.62
CA THR A 177 -16.62 12.87 -16.25
C THR A 177 -16.18 12.52 -14.82
N GLY A 178 -15.52 13.44 -14.10
CA GLY A 178 -15.03 13.27 -12.73
C GLY A 178 -16.13 13.25 -11.67
N SER A 179 -15.86 12.62 -10.52
CA SER A 179 -16.82 12.43 -9.44
C SER A 179 -16.94 13.67 -8.56
N LYS A 180 -17.86 14.57 -8.93
CA LYS A 180 -18.07 15.85 -8.24
C LYS A 180 -18.99 15.78 -7.02
N GLY A 181 -19.37 14.59 -6.56
CA GLY A 181 -20.34 14.42 -5.47
C GLY A 181 -21.64 15.18 -5.76
N GLN A 182 -22.13 15.94 -4.78
CA GLN A 182 -23.32 16.78 -4.92
C GLN A 182 -23.03 18.22 -5.38
N LEU A 183 -21.80 18.54 -5.79
CA LEU A 183 -21.46 19.87 -6.30
C LEU A 183 -22.27 20.20 -7.57
N VAL A 184 -22.83 21.41 -7.59
CA VAL A 184 -23.52 21.93 -8.76
C VAL A 184 -22.58 22.87 -9.50
N ILE A 185 -22.34 22.57 -10.78
CA ILE A 185 -21.53 23.44 -11.66
C ILE A 185 -22.49 24.34 -12.44
N GLU A 186 -22.46 25.63 -12.11
CA GLU A 186 -23.29 26.69 -12.68
C GLU A 186 -22.85 27.03 -14.12
N ASP A 187 -23.68 27.79 -14.82
CA ASP A 187 -23.32 28.35 -16.12
C ASP A 187 -22.12 29.31 -15.99
N GLU A 188 -21.11 29.08 -16.82
CA GLU A 188 -19.82 29.76 -16.71
C GLU A 188 -19.96 31.25 -17.03
N LEU A 189 -20.80 31.62 -18.01
CA LEU A 189 -20.99 33.00 -18.41
C LEU A 189 -21.70 33.80 -17.32
N GLU A 190 -22.79 33.27 -16.77
CA GLU A 190 -23.54 33.93 -15.71
C GLU A 190 -22.71 34.11 -14.44
N ALA A 191 -22.00 33.06 -14.02
CA ALA A 191 -21.18 33.08 -12.81
C ALA A 191 -19.99 34.04 -12.93
N VAL A 192 -19.30 34.05 -14.07
CA VAL A 192 -18.17 34.97 -14.33
C VAL A 192 -18.64 36.42 -14.37
N ASN A 193 -19.74 36.72 -15.08
CA ASN A 193 -20.24 38.10 -15.18
C ASN A 193 -20.66 38.67 -13.82
N ARG A 194 -21.32 37.85 -13.01
CA ARG A 194 -21.69 38.20 -11.63
C ARG A 194 -20.46 38.55 -10.80
N GLU A 195 -19.43 37.71 -10.85
CA GLU A 195 -18.23 37.91 -10.04
C GLU A 195 -17.38 39.09 -10.54
N ALA A 196 -17.32 39.30 -11.86
CA ALA A 196 -16.64 40.45 -12.46
C ALA A 196 -17.28 41.79 -12.06
N ALA A 197 -18.62 41.84 -11.95
CA ALA A 197 -19.33 43.01 -11.44
C ALA A 197 -18.94 43.32 -9.98
N ILE A 198 -18.89 42.29 -9.11
CA ILE A 198 -18.47 42.43 -7.71
C ILE A 198 -17.04 42.99 -7.60
N LEU A 199 -16.11 42.50 -8.43
CA LEU A 199 -14.74 43.02 -8.46
C LEU A 199 -14.67 44.47 -8.94
N THR A 200 -15.46 44.81 -9.96
CA THR A 200 -15.55 46.18 -10.48
C THR A 200 -16.07 47.15 -9.42
N GLU A 201 -17.11 46.76 -8.65
CA GLU A 201 -17.64 47.55 -7.53
C GLU A 201 -16.60 47.75 -6.41
N LYS A 202 -15.68 46.81 -6.23
CA LYS A 202 -14.53 46.93 -5.31
C LYS A 202 -13.39 47.80 -5.85
N GLY A 203 -13.56 48.41 -7.03
CA GLY A 203 -12.55 49.26 -7.67
C GLY A 203 -11.40 48.48 -8.32
N VAL A 204 -11.62 47.20 -8.66
CA VAL A 204 -10.67 46.44 -9.48
C VAL A 204 -10.91 46.77 -10.95
N ASP A 205 -9.86 47.18 -11.64
CA ASP A 205 -9.89 47.66 -13.01
C ASP A 205 -9.09 46.77 -13.98
N ILE A 206 -8.52 45.66 -13.49
CA ILE A 206 -7.91 44.60 -14.31
C ILE A 206 -8.46 43.26 -13.83
N ILE A 207 -9.19 42.54 -14.68
CA ILE A 207 -9.78 41.24 -14.32
C ILE A 207 -9.23 40.14 -15.24
N ILE A 208 -8.58 39.17 -14.63
CA ILE A 208 -8.10 37.94 -15.24
C ILE A 208 -9.10 36.83 -14.93
N LEU A 209 -9.50 36.09 -15.96
CA LEU A 209 -10.26 34.87 -15.83
C LEU A 209 -9.33 33.67 -16.03
N LEU A 210 -9.15 32.87 -14.99
CA LEU A 210 -8.40 31.61 -14.99
C LEU A 210 -9.39 30.46 -15.23
N THR A 211 -9.25 29.74 -16.35
CA THR A 211 -10.23 28.73 -16.77
C THR A 211 -9.62 27.35 -16.97
N HIS A 212 -10.45 26.33 -16.78
CA HIS A 212 -10.20 24.98 -17.25
C HIS A 212 -11.38 24.49 -18.09
N MET A 213 -11.56 25.10 -19.27
CA MET A 213 -12.74 24.91 -20.14
C MET A 213 -12.41 24.47 -21.57
N GLY A 214 -11.16 24.58 -21.98
CA GLY A 214 -10.71 24.30 -23.34
C GLY A 214 -10.75 25.53 -24.24
N PHE A 215 -9.80 25.59 -25.18
CA PHE A 215 -9.53 26.78 -25.98
C PHE A 215 -10.76 27.32 -26.74
N ASN A 216 -11.54 26.46 -27.39
CA ASN A 216 -12.75 26.90 -28.10
C ASN A 216 -13.84 27.44 -27.16
N SER A 217 -13.97 26.85 -25.96
CA SER A 217 -14.89 27.33 -24.94
C SER A 217 -14.43 28.69 -24.40
N ASP A 218 -13.12 28.87 -24.20
CA ASP A 218 -12.53 30.13 -23.79
C ASP A 218 -12.78 31.23 -24.84
N LEU A 219 -12.62 30.94 -26.13
CA LEU A 219 -12.93 31.88 -27.21
C LEU A 219 -14.42 32.26 -27.25
N ALA A 220 -15.30 31.27 -27.08
CA ALA A 220 -16.75 31.49 -27.05
C ALA A 220 -17.18 32.30 -25.82
N LEU A 221 -16.53 32.07 -24.68
CA LEU A 221 -16.76 32.82 -23.45
C LEU A 221 -16.24 34.25 -23.59
N ALA A 222 -15.02 34.44 -24.11
CA ALA A 222 -14.41 35.74 -24.40
C ALA A 222 -15.32 36.64 -25.27
N ALA A 223 -16.03 36.06 -26.23
CA ALA A 223 -16.94 36.81 -27.10
C ALA A 223 -18.20 37.34 -26.39
N ARG A 224 -18.54 36.80 -25.21
CA ARG A 224 -19.84 37.02 -24.54
C ARG A 224 -19.74 37.56 -23.10
N VAL A 225 -18.62 37.37 -22.41
CA VAL A 225 -18.42 37.88 -21.05
C VAL A 225 -18.48 39.40 -20.99
N SER A 226 -18.68 39.92 -19.78
CA SER A 226 -18.61 41.34 -19.46
C SER A 226 -17.34 41.97 -20.05
N SER A 227 -17.48 43.18 -20.59
CA SER A 227 -16.36 44.00 -21.07
C SER A 227 -15.37 44.43 -19.98
N THR A 228 -15.62 44.05 -18.71
CA THR A 228 -14.70 44.26 -17.58
C THR A 228 -13.68 43.13 -17.44
N VAL A 229 -13.83 42.01 -18.17
CA VAL A 229 -12.82 40.94 -18.23
C VAL A 229 -11.83 41.26 -19.35
N ASP A 230 -10.54 41.19 -19.05
CA ASP A 230 -9.48 41.65 -19.96
C ASP A 230 -8.64 40.50 -20.53
N ILE A 231 -8.40 39.48 -19.71
CA ILE A 231 -7.46 38.39 -20.02
C ILE A 231 -8.10 37.05 -19.60
N ILE A 232 -7.95 36.03 -20.45
CA ILE A 232 -8.28 34.63 -20.13
C ILE A 232 -7.00 33.80 -20.18
N VAL A 233 -6.73 33.08 -19.09
CA VAL A 233 -5.65 32.08 -18.99
C VAL A 233 -6.31 30.72 -18.87
N GLY A 234 -6.16 29.86 -19.87
CA GLY A 234 -6.94 28.62 -19.98
C GLY A 234 -6.13 27.32 -20.04
N GLY A 235 -6.82 26.20 -19.83
CA GLY A 235 -6.30 24.82 -19.97
C GLY A 235 -7.30 23.85 -20.65
N HIS A 236 -7.16 22.54 -20.39
CA HIS A 236 -8.05 21.40 -20.77
C HIS A 236 -7.81 20.78 -22.16
N THR A 237 -7.57 21.59 -23.20
CA THR A 237 -7.46 21.09 -24.58
C THR A 237 -6.04 20.78 -25.04
N ASN A 238 -5.06 20.87 -24.14
CA ASN A 238 -3.62 20.72 -24.43
C ASN A 238 -3.13 21.67 -25.54
N THR A 239 -3.77 22.83 -25.71
CA THR A 239 -3.55 23.70 -26.86
C THR A 239 -2.26 24.50 -26.71
N LEU A 240 -1.35 24.35 -27.68
CA LEU A 240 -0.22 25.25 -27.84
C LEU A 240 -0.61 26.46 -28.69
N LEU A 241 -0.52 27.64 -28.11
CA LEU A 241 -0.58 28.92 -28.82
C LEU A 241 0.83 29.46 -28.99
N TYR A 242 1.19 29.90 -30.20
CA TYR A 242 2.54 30.40 -30.48
C TYR A 242 2.52 31.35 -31.68
N ASN A 243 3.50 32.26 -31.75
CA ASN A 243 3.67 33.15 -32.89
C ASN A 243 4.86 32.71 -33.73
N GLY A 244 4.61 32.19 -34.94
CA GLY A 244 5.65 31.70 -35.84
C GLY A 244 5.92 30.20 -35.67
N GLU A 245 7.11 29.76 -36.07
CA GLU A 245 7.56 28.38 -35.92
C GLU A 245 7.88 28.06 -34.46
N THR A 246 7.44 26.90 -33.98
CA THR A 246 7.67 26.47 -32.61
C THR A 246 9.04 25.80 -32.47
N PRO A 247 9.70 25.91 -31.29
CA PRO A 247 11.00 25.30 -31.06
C PRO A 247 11.03 23.76 -31.18
N ASN A 248 9.87 23.11 -31.07
CA ASN A 248 9.71 21.66 -31.12
C ASN A 248 9.06 21.16 -32.42
N GLY A 249 8.74 22.05 -33.36
CA GLY A 249 8.06 21.71 -34.62
C GLY A 249 6.56 21.39 -34.49
N GLU A 250 5.95 21.56 -33.32
CA GLU A 250 4.51 21.38 -33.12
C GLU A 250 3.74 22.54 -33.77
N THR A 251 2.70 22.22 -34.54
CA THR A 251 1.88 23.25 -35.19
C THR A 251 1.03 24.02 -34.16
N PRO A 252 1.21 25.35 -34.02
CA PRO A 252 0.36 26.15 -33.14
C PRO A 252 -1.10 26.13 -33.59
N GLN A 253 -2.04 26.04 -32.65
CA GLN A 253 -3.47 26.11 -32.96
C GLN A 253 -4.00 27.55 -33.01
N GLY A 254 -3.19 28.52 -32.59
CA GLY A 254 -3.53 29.94 -32.61
C GLY A 254 -2.34 30.81 -32.22
N ARG A 255 -2.53 32.14 -32.34
CA ARG A 255 -1.53 33.13 -31.93
C ARG A 255 -1.47 33.21 -30.40
N TYR A 256 -0.31 33.61 -29.86
CA TYR A 256 -0.12 33.84 -28.44
C TYR A 256 0.10 35.34 -28.16
N PRO A 257 -0.85 36.04 -27.51
CA PRO A 257 -2.21 35.62 -27.19
C PRO A 257 -3.10 35.60 -28.44
N THR A 258 -4.21 34.87 -28.37
CA THR A 258 -5.29 34.97 -29.36
C THR A 258 -6.23 36.07 -28.90
N ILE A 259 -6.49 37.05 -29.78
CA ILE A 259 -7.35 38.20 -29.44
C ILE A 259 -8.76 37.95 -29.93
N VAL A 260 -9.72 38.02 -29.01
CA VAL A 260 -11.15 38.01 -29.33
C VAL A 260 -11.67 39.44 -29.25
N GLN A 261 -12.20 39.94 -30.36
CA GLN A 261 -12.84 41.25 -30.41
C GLN A 261 -14.35 41.08 -30.19
N GLN A 262 -14.86 41.70 -29.13
CA GLN A 262 -16.30 41.69 -28.83
C GLN A 262 -17.06 42.68 -29.71
N VAL A 263 -18.38 42.51 -29.80
CA VAL A 263 -19.29 43.45 -30.49
C VAL A 263 -19.22 44.86 -29.88
N SER A 264 -18.91 44.97 -28.59
CA SER A 264 -18.66 46.23 -27.88
C SER A 264 -17.40 46.96 -28.35
N GLY A 265 -16.52 46.30 -29.11
CA GLY A 265 -15.19 46.79 -29.48
C GLY A 265 -14.10 46.47 -28.45
N HIS A 266 -14.44 45.93 -27.27
CA HIS A 266 -13.47 45.46 -26.27
C HIS A 266 -12.68 44.26 -26.79
N ARG A 267 -11.39 44.17 -26.41
CA ARG A 267 -10.48 43.10 -26.85
C ARG A 267 -10.06 42.28 -25.65
N ILE A 268 -10.32 40.99 -25.69
CA ILE A 268 -9.91 40.03 -24.66
C ILE A 268 -8.76 39.18 -25.19
N ALA A 269 -7.69 39.07 -24.41
CA ALA A 269 -6.54 38.24 -24.74
C ALA A 269 -6.69 36.85 -24.13
N VAL A 270 -6.60 35.80 -24.94
CA VAL A 270 -6.66 34.40 -24.50
C VAL A 270 -5.29 33.75 -24.65
N VAL A 271 -4.80 33.11 -23.58
CA VAL A 271 -3.50 32.42 -23.54
C VAL A 271 -3.63 30.99 -23.00
N GLN A 272 -2.91 30.05 -23.61
CA GLN A 272 -2.73 28.65 -23.19
C GLN A 272 -1.30 28.19 -23.54
N ALA A 273 -0.74 27.22 -22.80
CA ALA A 273 0.67 26.82 -22.91
C ALA A 273 0.88 25.30 -23.04
N SER A 274 0.12 24.64 -23.92
CA SER A 274 0.18 23.18 -24.15
C SER A 274 -0.14 22.38 -22.87
N CYS A 275 0.48 21.22 -22.64
CA CYS A 275 0.27 20.38 -21.45
C CYS A 275 1.60 19.79 -20.94
N PHE A 276 1.54 19.07 -19.82
CA PHE A 276 2.65 18.31 -19.23
C PHE A 276 3.87 19.16 -18.88
N THR A 277 3.68 20.47 -18.77
CA THR A 277 4.77 21.45 -18.66
C THR A 277 5.81 21.31 -19.77
N ARG A 278 5.39 20.93 -20.98
CA ARG A 278 6.24 20.98 -22.18
C ARG A 278 6.61 22.43 -22.48
N PHE A 279 5.68 23.35 -22.21
CA PHE A 279 5.87 24.78 -22.29
C PHE A 279 5.46 25.47 -20.99
N LEU A 280 6.13 26.58 -20.68
CA LEU A 280 5.74 27.53 -19.64
C LEU A 280 5.31 28.83 -20.31
N GLY A 281 4.04 29.21 -20.20
CA GLY A 281 3.55 30.49 -20.70
C GLY A 281 4.25 31.66 -20.00
N ASN A 282 4.73 32.64 -20.77
CA ASN A 282 5.32 33.86 -20.25
C ASN A 282 4.95 35.05 -21.15
N ILE A 283 4.10 35.93 -20.65
CA ILE A 283 3.58 37.07 -21.42
C ILE A 283 3.47 38.32 -20.57
N LYS A 284 4.02 39.42 -21.09
CA LYS A 284 3.88 40.76 -20.53
C LYS A 284 2.82 41.53 -21.29
N PHE A 285 1.80 41.98 -20.57
CA PHE A 285 0.76 42.89 -21.05
C PHE A 285 1.08 44.33 -20.66
N PHE A 286 0.76 45.27 -21.54
CA PHE A 286 0.87 46.71 -21.31
C PHE A 286 -0.53 47.30 -21.33
N ILE A 287 -1.00 47.73 -20.16
CA ILE A 287 -2.39 48.00 -19.86
C ILE A 287 -2.54 49.49 -19.50
N ASN A 288 -3.52 50.17 -20.09
CA ASN A 288 -3.74 51.58 -19.77
C ASN A 288 -4.53 51.80 -18.47
N ASP A 289 -4.73 53.06 -18.09
CA ASP A 289 -5.42 53.44 -16.85
C ASP A 289 -6.89 53.01 -16.79
N LYS A 290 -7.47 52.57 -17.92
CA LYS A 290 -8.83 52.03 -18.01
C LYS A 290 -8.90 50.50 -17.94
N GLY A 291 -7.77 49.83 -17.73
CA GLY A 291 -7.71 48.35 -17.68
C GLY A 291 -7.54 47.68 -19.03
N ILE A 292 -7.50 48.45 -20.12
CA ILE A 292 -7.49 47.91 -21.48
C ILE A 292 -6.08 47.53 -21.90
N VAL A 293 -5.93 46.29 -22.39
CA VAL A 293 -4.68 45.79 -22.99
C VAL A 293 -4.40 46.50 -24.33
N GLU A 294 -3.32 47.28 -24.39
CA GLU A 294 -2.93 48.01 -25.61
C GLU A 294 -1.97 47.20 -26.48
N ARG A 295 -0.97 46.57 -25.86
CA ARG A 295 0.04 45.72 -26.50
C ARG A 295 0.52 44.63 -25.55
N TRP A 296 1.22 43.63 -26.10
CA TRP A 296 1.80 42.52 -25.36
C TRP A 296 3.15 42.10 -25.96
N ALA A 297 3.97 41.43 -25.16
CA ALA A 297 5.23 40.83 -25.59
C ALA A 297 5.51 39.55 -24.79
N GLY A 298 6.05 38.52 -25.46
CA GLY A 298 6.36 37.23 -24.83
C GLY A 298 5.94 36.04 -25.69
N PHE A 299 6.31 34.85 -25.25
CA PHE A 299 6.02 33.57 -25.89
C PHE A 299 6.14 32.44 -24.86
N PRO A 300 5.46 31.29 -25.07
CA PRO A 300 5.67 30.12 -24.24
C PRO A 300 7.12 29.61 -24.33
N ILE A 301 7.75 29.40 -23.18
CA ILE A 301 9.12 28.91 -23.06
C ILE A 301 9.10 27.38 -23.21
N TYR A 302 9.83 26.84 -24.19
CA TYR A 302 9.96 25.39 -24.35
C TYR A 302 10.87 24.81 -23.28
N LEU A 303 10.34 23.93 -22.43
CA LEU A 303 11.06 23.36 -21.29
C LEU A 303 11.93 22.18 -21.73
N ASN A 304 13.05 22.45 -22.39
CA ASN A 304 14.01 21.44 -22.85
C ASN A 304 15.35 21.49 -22.08
N SER A 305 16.34 20.72 -22.54
CA SER A 305 17.68 20.65 -21.95
C SER A 305 18.47 21.96 -21.87
N SER A 306 18.03 23.04 -22.53
CA SER A 306 18.63 24.38 -22.37
C SER A 306 18.34 24.99 -20.99
N ILE A 307 17.31 24.50 -20.29
CA ILE A 307 16.99 24.88 -18.92
C ILE A 307 17.51 23.78 -18.00
N VAL A 308 18.58 24.12 -17.28
CA VAL A 308 19.22 23.24 -16.28
C VAL A 308 18.22 22.97 -15.16
N GLN A 309 18.14 21.72 -14.72
CA GLN A 309 17.26 21.31 -13.62
C GLN A 309 17.86 21.72 -12.27
N ASP A 310 17.01 22.14 -11.32
CA ASP A 310 17.47 22.53 -9.99
C ASP A 310 17.96 21.28 -9.22
N PRO A 311 19.22 21.27 -8.72
CA PRO A 311 19.81 20.09 -8.10
C PRO A 311 19.21 19.77 -6.72
N ASN A 312 18.60 20.73 -6.03
CA ASN A 312 17.90 20.47 -4.76
C ASN A 312 16.55 19.83 -5.03
N ILE A 313 15.81 20.34 -6.02
CA ILE A 313 14.54 19.74 -6.44
C ILE A 313 14.76 18.33 -6.98
N LEU A 314 15.83 18.08 -7.72
CA LEU A 314 16.19 16.71 -8.14
C LEU A 314 16.47 15.78 -6.96
N ARG A 315 17.15 16.26 -5.91
CA ARG A 315 17.40 15.49 -4.69
C ARG A 315 16.10 15.16 -3.96
N GLU A 316 15.19 16.12 -3.89
CA GLU A 316 13.89 15.95 -3.28
C GLU A 316 13.04 14.96 -4.07
N LEU A 317 12.94 15.13 -5.39
CA LEU A 317 12.28 14.17 -6.28
C LEU A 317 12.87 12.77 -6.16
N ALA A 318 14.19 12.61 -5.97
CA ALA A 318 14.80 11.29 -5.82
C ALA A 318 14.30 10.53 -4.58
N LEU A 319 14.05 11.23 -3.46
CA LEU A 319 13.52 10.60 -2.23
C LEU A 319 12.11 10.04 -2.45
N TRP A 320 11.25 10.82 -3.09
CA TRP A 320 9.91 10.37 -3.45
C TRP A 320 9.98 9.30 -4.55
N ARG A 321 10.91 9.40 -5.50
CA ARG A 321 11.02 8.39 -6.55
C ARG A 321 11.41 7.02 -5.97
N GLN A 322 12.28 6.98 -4.96
CA GLN A 322 12.80 5.74 -4.38
C GLN A 322 11.70 4.76 -3.94
N GLN A 323 10.58 5.26 -3.39
CA GLN A 323 9.51 4.38 -2.90
C GLN A 323 8.70 3.72 -4.03
N VAL A 324 8.74 4.28 -5.24
CA VAL A 324 8.01 3.76 -6.41
C VAL A 324 8.93 3.20 -7.49
N GLU A 325 10.25 3.37 -7.35
CA GLU A 325 11.22 3.12 -8.43
C GLU A 325 11.31 1.65 -8.82
N ALA A 326 11.19 0.73 -7.86
CA ALA A 326 11.19 -0.71 -8.13
C ALA A 326 9.97 -1.11 -8.98
N VAL A 327 8.79 -0.55 -8.68
CA VAL A 327 7.56 -0.83 -9.42
C VAL A 327 7.56 -0.11 -10.77
N ALA A 328 7.99 1.16 -10.83
CA ALA A 328 8.02 1.97 -12.06
C ALA A 328 8.84 1.32 -13.17
N LYS A 329 10.01 0.77 -12.81
CA LYS A 329 11.03 0.28 -13.74
C LYS A 329 10.89 -1.19 -14.10
N GLU A 330 9.94 -1.90 -13.51
CA GLU A 330 9.66 -3.28 -13.87
C GLU A 330 9.37 -3.38 -15.37
N VAL A 331 10.16 -4.19 -16.08
CA VAL A 331 10.02 -4.40 -17.52
C VAL A 331 9.03 -5.54 -17.74
N LEU A 332 7.85 -5.19 -18.26
CA LEU A 332 6.77 -6.13 -18.58
C LEU A 332 6.97 -6.81 -19.94
N GLY A 333 7.70 -6.13 -20.84
CA GLY A 333 7.98 -6.63 -22.18
C GLY A 333 8.79 -5.64 -23.00
N VAL A 334 8.90 -5.90 -24.30
CA VAL A 334 9.61 -5.04 -25.25
C VAL A 334 8.74 -4.81 -26.49
N SER A 335 8.55 -3.56 -26.89
CA SER A 335 7.92 -3.22 -28.16
C SER A 335 8.99 -2.90 -29.21
N SER A 336 8.95 -3.58 -30.35
CA SER A 336 9.85 -3.26 -31.48
C SER A 336 9.33 -2.13 -32.37
N VAL A 337 8.09 -1.70 -32.17
CA VAL A 337 7.40 -0.67 -32.96
C VAL A 337 6.73 0.34 -32.05
N THR A 338 6.40 1.52 -32.56
CA THR A 338 5.55 2.47 -31.82
C THR A 338 4.11 1.96 -31.82
N LEU A 339 3.54 1.73 -30.64
CA LEU A 339 2.09 1.55 -30.48
C LEU A 339 1.43 2.94 -30.43
N SER A 340 1.17 3.48 -31.63
CA SER A 340 0.70 4.85 -31.81
C SER A 340 -0.73 5.05 -31.34
N ARG A 341 -0.95 6.21 -30.69
CA ARG A 341 -2.26 6.74 -30.33
C ARG A 341 -2.83 7.74 -31.36
N SER A 342 -1.99 8.29 -32.24
CA SER A 342 -2.36 9.48 -33.04
C SER A 342 -3.55 9.25 -33.98
N SER A 343 -3.72 8.04 -34.49
CA SER A 343 -4.82 7.68 -35.39
C SER A 343 -6.09 7.24 -34.67
N CYS A 344 -6.08 7.04 -33.34
CA CYS A 344 -7.20 6.42 -32.64
C CYS A 344 -8.49 7.22 -32.78
N TRP A 345 -8.41 8.57 -32.83
CA TRP A 345 -9.59 9.42 -32.98
C TRP A 345 -10.24 9.34 -34.37
N GLY A 346 -9.48 8.87 -35.38
CA GLY A 346 -9.95 8.71 -36.76
C GLY A 346 -10.20 7.26 -37.19
N GLY A 347 -10.12 6.31 -36.27
CA GLY A 347 -10.36 4.90 -36.55
C GLY A 347 -9.55 3.98 -35.65
N GLU A 348 -9.31 2.77 -36.12
CA GLU A 348 -8.44 1.82 -35.44
C GLU A 348 -7.00 2.35 -35.36
N CYS A 349 -6.34 2.12 -34.24
CA CYS A 349 -4.94 2.46 -34.02
C CYS A 349 -4.21 1.29 -33.36
N SER A 350 -2.90 1.17 -33.62
CA SER A 350 -2.08 0.07 -33.10
C SER A 350 -2.14 -0.06 -31.57
N LEU A 351 -2.22 1.06 -30.84
CA LEU A 351 -2.36 1.01 -29.39
C LEU A 351 -3.72 0.45 -28.97
N GLY A 352 -4.80 0.93 -29.59
CA GLY A 352 -6.16 0.50 -29.30
C GLY A 352 -6.38 -0.97 -29.61
N SER A 353 -5.90 -1.43 -30.77
CA SER A 353 -5.93 -2.84 -31.14
C SER A 353 -5.12 -3.68 -30.15
N TRP A 354 -3.90 -3.26 -29.80
CA TRP A 354 -3.06 -4.01 -28.84
C TRP A 354 -3.72 -4.15 -27.47
N VAL A 355 -4.33 -3.08 -26.92
CA VAL A 355 -5.05 -3.16 -25.64
C VAL A 355 -6.28 -4.04 -25.75
N CYS A 356 -7.07 -3.92 -26.82
CA CYS A 356 -8.26 -4.76 -27.01
C CYS A 356 -7.91 -6.25 -27.18
N ASP A 357 -6.88 -6.55 -27.96
CA ASP A 357 -6.39 -7.91 -28.16
C ASP A 357 -5.87 -8.48 -26.85
N GLY A 358 -5.11 -7.70 -26.06
CA GLY A 358 -4.65 -8.11 -24.73
C GLY A 358 -5.78 -8.44 -23.75
N PHE A 359 -6.84 -7.63 -23.71
CA PHE A 359 -8.02 -7.93 -22.88
C PHE A 359 -8.81 -9.14 -23.36
N LEU A 360 -8.91 -9.34 -24.68
CA LEU A 360 -9.56 -10.53 -25.24
C LEU A 360 -8.74 -11.78 -24.96
N ASP A 361 -7.42 -11.72 -25.11
CA ASP A 361 -6.52 -12.84 -24.82
C ASP A 361 -6.58 -13.21 -23.33
N GLU A 362 -6.59 -12.22 -22.44
CA GLU A 362 -6.76 -12.44 -21.00
C GLU A 362 -8.12 -13.09 -20.69
N LEU A 363 -9.21 -12.59 -21.27
CA LEU A 363 -10.52 -13.20 -21.08
C LEU A 363 -10.57 -14.63 -21.63
N LEU A 364 -10.05 -14.86 -22.84
CA LEU A 364 -10.02 -16.18 -23.44
C LEU A 364 -9.18 -17.15 -22.60
N TRP A 365 -8.07 -16.66 -22.02
CA TRP A 365 -7.25 -17.41 -21.08
C TRP A 365 -8.04 -17.79 -19.82
N MET A 366 -8.72 -16.83 -19.18
CA MET A 366 -9.58 -17.09 -18.01
C MET A 366 -10.68 -18.13 -18.28
N ARG A 367 -11.07 -18.32 -19.54
CA ARG A 367 -12.16 -19.23 -19.97
C ARG A 367 -11.67 -20.56 -20.57
N GLN A 368 -10.37 -20.88 -20.52
CA GLN A 368 -9.80 -22.09 -21.14
C GLN A 368 -10.37 -23.43 -20.62
N ASN A 369 -10.96 -23.46 -19.41
CA ASN A 369 -11.54 -24.67 -18.80
C ASN A 369 -13.06 -24.79 -18.93
N THR A 370 -13.70 -23.91 -19.70
CA THR A 370 -15.16 -23.90 -19.90
C THR A 370 -15.53 -24.27 -21.33
N SER A 371 -16.49 -25.19 -21.51
CA SER A 371 -16.96 -25.60 -22.85
C SER A 371 -17.78 -24.47 -23.49
N HIS A 372 -17.11 -23.55 -24.18
CA HIS A 372 -17.74 -22.37 -24.78
C HIS A 372 -17.68 -22.37 -26.31
N SER A 373 -17.97 -23.52 -26.93
CA SER A 373 -17.87 -23.72 -28.39
C SER A 373 -18.92 -22.97 -29.24
N ASN A 374 -19.45 -21.83 -28.76
CA ASN A 374 -20.40 -20.99 -29.49
C ASN A 374 -20.31 -19.49 -29.14
N ASP A 375 -19.51 -19.10 -28.13
CA ASP A 375 -19.44 -17.71 -27.65
C ASP A 375 -18.60 -16.83 -28.57
N VAL A 376 -19.09 -15.63 -28.85
CA VAL A 376 -18.36 -14.64 -29.67
C VAL A 376 -17.92 -13.50 -28.77
N TYR A 377 -16.61 -13.42 -28.54
CA TYR A 377 -15.97 -12.38 -27.73
C TYR A 377 -15.61 -11.17 -28.57
N VAL A 378 -15.97 -9.99 -28.08
CA VAL A 378 -15.66 -8.70 -28.72
C VAL A 378 -15.15 -7.72 -27.68
N CYS A 379 -14.20 -6.87 -28.04
CA CYS A 379 -13.71 -5.80 -27.19
C CYS A 379 -14.22 -4.46 -27.70
N LEU A 380 -14.64 -3.58 -26.79
CA LEU A 380 -14.99 -2.19 -27.07
C LEU A 380 -14.28 -1.29 -26.06
N LEU A 381 -13.47 -0.34 -26.53
CA LEU A 381 -12.81 0.65 -25.68
C LEU A 381 -13.01 2.05 -26.24
N SER A 382 -13.21 3.03 -25.36
CA SER A 382 -13.26 4.43 -25.77
C SER A 382 -11.84 5.00 -25.94
N VAL A 383 -11.59 5.80 -26.96
CA VAL A 383 -10.26 6.44 -27.12
C VAL A 383 -9.91 7.37 -25.95
N GLY A 384 -10.92 7.91 -25.25
CA GLY A 384 -10.73 8.77 -24.09
C GLY A 384 -10.02 8.10 -22.90
N GLY A 385 -10.14 6.78 -22.75
CA GLY A 385 -9.45 6.01 -21.71
C GLY A 385 -8.01 5.66 -22.06
N LEU A 386 -7.63 5.68 -23.34
CA LEU A 386 -6.23 5.56 -23.79
C LEU A 386 -5.57 6.94 -23.75
N LYS A 387 -4.48 7.13 -22.99
CA LYS A 387 -3.85 8.45 -22.85
C LYS A 387 -2.56 8.62 -23.62
N MET A 388 -1.64 7.66 -23.54
CA MET A 388 -0.30 7.78 -24.12
C MET A 388 0.00 6.68 -25.12
N GLN A 389 0.93 6.94 -26.04
CA GLN A 389 1.51 5.92 -26.91
C GLN A 389 2.66 5.19 -26.20
N ILE A 390 3.02 4.00 -26.69
CA ILE A 390 4.23 3.29 -26.28
C ILE A 390 5.26 3.40 -27.40
N ASP A 391 6.44 3.95 -27.10
CA ASP A 391 7.57 4.03 -28.02
C ASP A 391 8.37 2.71 -28.04
N PRO A 392 9.18 2.44 -29.10
CA PRO A 392 9.99 1.23 -29.16
C PRO A 392 10.97 1.13 -27.98
N GLY A 393 11.15 -0.07 -27.44
CA GLY A 393 11.99 -0.34 -26.28
C GLY A 393 11.24 -1.08 -25.18
N ASN A 394 11.76 -1.02 -23.95
CA ASN A 394 11.15 -1.67 -22.79
C ASN A 394 9.78 -1.05 -22.49
N VAL A 395 8.77 -1.91 -22.41
CA VAL A 395 7.45 -1.56 -21.89
C VAL A 395 7.50 -1.84 -20.39
N THR A 396 7.46 -0.79 -19.58
CA THR A 396 7.47 -0.90 -18.12
C THR A 396 6.09 -0.73 -17.52
N THR A 397 5.94 -1.03 -16.23
CA THR A 397 4.74 -0.70 -15.45
C THR A 397 4.42 0.79 -15.54
N GLU A 398 5.42 1.68 -15.48
CA GLU A 398 5.22 3.10 -15.72
C GLU A 398 4.66 3.40 -17.12
N SER A 399 5.22 2.78 -18.18
CA SER A 399 4.71 2.94 -19.54
C SER A 399 3.25 2.52 -19.65
N LEU A 400 2.86 1.42 -19.00
CA LEU A 400 1.48 0.92 -19.03
C LEU A 400 0.53 1.83 -18.25
N LEU A 401 0.93 2.30 -17.06
CA LEU A 401 0.15 3.25 -16.27
C LEU A 401 -0.05 4.59 -17.01
N MET A 402 0.94 5.05 -17.78
CA MET A 402 0.77 6.23 -18.62
C MET A 402 -0.25 5.99 -19.76
N VAL A 403 -0.40 4.76 -20.25
CA VAL A 403 -1.38 4.40 -21.30
C VAL A 403 -2.78 4.26 -20.70
N LEU A 404 -2.89 3.55 -19.57
CA LEU A 404 -4.10 3.22 -18.82
C LEU A 404 -4.06 3.87 -17.42
N PRO A 405 -4.14 5.21 -17.35
CA PRO A 405 -3.95 5.94 -16.10
C PRO A 405 -5.19 6.00 -15.21
N TYR A 406 -6.23 5.24 -15.55
CA TYR A 406 -7.46 5.18 -14.79
C TYR A 406 -7.56 3.81 -14.15
N GLU A 407 -8.07 3.75 -12.91
CA GLU A 407 -8.42 2.50 -12.26
C GLU A 407 -9.76 1.98 -12.80
N ASN A 408 -9.87 1.87 -14.13
CA ASN A 408 -11.07 1.33 -14.76
C ASN A 408 -11.16 -0.16 -14.49
N LEU A 409 -12.35 -0.62 -14.12
CA LEU A 409 -12.64 -2.05 -14.06
C LEU A 409 -12.89 -2.56 -15.48
N LEU A 410 -12.24 -3.66 -15.83
CA LEU A 410 -12.54 -4.40 -17.04
C LEU A 410 -13.79 -5.24 -16.80
N GLN A 411 -14.86 -4.96 -17.54
CA GLN A 411 -16.14 -5.65 -17.47
C GLN A 411 -16.33 -6.60 -18.63
N VAL A 412 -16.93 -7.76 -18.35
CA VAL A 412 -17.48 -8.67 -19.33
C VAL A 412 -18.98 -8.73 -19.16
N TYR A 413 -19.72 -8.66 -20.25
CA TYR A 413 -21.17 -8.80 -20.21
C TYR A 413 -21.74 -9.33 -21.52
N ASP A 414 -22.92 -9.91 -21.43
CA ASP A 414 -23.67 -10.41 -22.57
C ASP A 414 -24.53 -9.29 -23.17
N ILE A 415 -24.52 -9.15 -24.50
CA ILE A 415 -25.40 -8.19 -25.19
C ILE A 415 -25.86 -8.73 -26.55
N LYS A 416 -27.09 -8.39 -26.94
CA LYS A 416 -27.59 -8.70 -28.29
C LYS A 416 -26.92 -7.84 -29.36
N GLY A 417 -26.67 -8.44 -30.53
CA GLY A 417 -26.02 -7.79 -31.67
C GLY A 417 -26.68 -6.50 -32.13
N GLN A 418 -27.99 -6.33 -31.95
CA GLN A 418 -28.68 -5.08 -32.29
C GLN A 418 -28.19 -3.88 -31.48
N TYR A 419 -27.87 -4.06 -30.20
CA TYR A 419 -27.40 -2.98 -29.33
C TYR A 419 -25.90 -2.75 -29.50
N LEU A 420 -25.15 -3.79 -29.87
CA LEU A 420 -23.77 -3.66 -30.33
C LEU A 420 -23.70 -2.83 -31.62
N GLN A 421 -24.58 -3.09 -32.59
CA GLN A 421 -24.71 -2.28 -33.80
C GLN A 421 -25.06 -0.83 -33.47
N GLU A 422 -25.99 -0.59 -32.54
CA GLU A 422 -26.36 0.77 -32.10
C GLU A 422 -25.16 1.52 -31.50
N ALA A 423 -24.36 0.86 -30.66
CA ALA A 423 -23.14 1.44 -30.10
C ALA A 423 -22.12 1.80 -31.20
N LEU A 424 -21.94 0.93 -32.20
CA LEU A 424 -21.05 1.19 -33.34
C LEU A 424 -21.54 2.35 -34.22
N GLU A 425 -22.86 2.46 -34.44
CA GLU A 425 -23.46 3.59 -35.17
C GLU A 425 -23.29 4.92 -34.43
N LEU A 426 -23.45 4.91 -33.10
CA LEU A 426 -23.21 6.09 -32.26
C LEU A 426 -21.75 6.55 -32.38
N ALA A 427 -20.79 5.61 -32.38
CA ALA A 427 -19.37 5.90 -32.47
C ALA A 427 -18.99 6.73 -33.71
N VAL A 428 -19.74 6.57 -34.80
CA VAL A 428 -19.54 7.24 -36.11
C VAL A 428 -20.65 8.25 -36.48
N GLY A 429 -21.49 8.61 -35.51
CA GLY A 429 -22.68 9.44 -35.73
C GLY A 429 -22.42 10.94 -35.96
N VAL A 430 -21.22 11.42 -35.65
CA VAL A 430 -20.84 12.85 -35.75
C VAL A 430 -20.79 13.32 -37.22
N PRO A 431 -21.14 14.59 -37.55
CA PRO A 431 -21.05 15.11 -38.91
C PRO A 431 -19.62 15.12 -39.47
N TRP A 432 -19.46 14.70 -40.73
CA TRP A 432 -18.16 14.52 -41.36
C TRP A 432 -17.67 15.86 -41.92
N THR A 433 -16.62 16.44 -41.34
CA THR A 433 -16.00 17.68 -41.82
C THR A 433 -14.54 17.42 -42.20
N HIS A 434 -14.28 17.02 -43.45
CA HIS A 434 -12.98 16.79 -44.12
C HIS A 434 -11.90 15.90 -43.45
N THR A 435 -11.93 15.69 -42.14
CA THR A 435 -11.13 14.76 -41.33
C THR A 435 -12.10 13.96 -40.48
N PHE A 436 -12.17 12.64 -40.68
CA PHE A 436 -12.99 11.77 -39.83
C PHE A 436 -12.31 11.66 -38.46
N ALA A 437 -12.78 12.43 -37.48
CA ALA A 437 -12.33 12.37 -36.09
C ALA A 437 -13.54 12.49 -35.16
N SER A 438 -13.77 11.47 -34.32
CA SER A 438 -14.92 11.40 -33.42
C SER A 438 -14.47 11.14 -32.00
N LYS A 439 -14.99 11.91 -31.03
CA LYS A 439 -14.74 11.65 -29.61
C LYS A 439 -15.34 10.33 -29.11
N HIS A 440 -16.27 9.75 -29.87
CA HIS A 440 -16.98 8.52 -29.54
C HIS A 440 -16.45 7.30 -30.32
N ILE A 441 -15.39 7.46 -31.10
CA ILE A 441 -14.86 6.33 -31.85
C ILE A 441 -14.39 5.24 -30.88
N LEU A 442 -14.75 3.99 -31.19
CA LEU A 442 -14.41 2.83 -30.38
C LEU A 442 -13.18 2.15 -30.98
N GLN A 443 -12.23 1.79 -30.12
CA GLN A 443 -11.26 0.76 -30.43
C GLN A 443 -11.93 -0.59 -30.23
N ILE A 444 -11.73 -1.50 -31.17
CA ILE A 444 -12.48 -2.75 -31.24
C ILE A 444 -11.52 -3.93 -31.32
N GLY A 445 -11.93 -5.05 -30.72
CA GLY A 445 -11.29 -6.36 -30.90
C GLY A 445 -12.37 -7.41 -31.21
N GLY A 446 -12.02 -8.45 -31.96
CA GLY A 446 -12.98 -9.49 -32.37
C GLY A 446 -14.07 -9.02 -33.36
N LEU A 447 -14.01 -7.77 -33.83
CA LEU A 447 -14.94 -7.16 -34.80
C LEU A 447 -14.17 -6.59 -35.99
N ARG A 448 -14.83 -6.55 -37.16
CA ARG A 448 -14.43 -5.74 -38.32
C ARG A 448 -15.60 -4.89 -38.75
N ILE A 449 -15.35 -3.59 -38.90
CA ILE A 449 -16.38 -2.62 -39.28
C ILE A 449 -16.00 -1.90 -40.58
N VAL A 450 -17.00 -1.65 -41.42
CA VAL A 450 -16.90 -0.76 -42.59
C VAL A 450 -17.87 0.38 -42.39
N VAL A 451 -17.38 1.61 -42.49
CA VAL A 451 -18.17 2.83 -42.29
C VAL A 451 -18.44 3.50 -43.63
N ASN A 452 -19.72 3.65 -43.99
CA ASN A 452 -20.15 4.37 -45.17
C ASN A 452 -20.75 5.74 -44.81
N ALA A 453 -19.94 6.78 -44.96
CA ALA A 453 -20.30 8.17 -44.68
C ALA A 453 -21.51 8.69 -45.47
N SER A 454 -21.77 8.13 -46.67
CA SER A 454 -22.85 8.61 -47.53
C SER A 454 -24.24 8.18 -47.04
N LYS A 455 -24.31 7.28 -46.06
CA LYS A 455 -25.57 6.83 -45.47
C LYS A 455 -26.01 7.74 -44.30
N PRO A 456 -27.33 7.83 -44.04
CA PRO A 456 -27.85 8.52 -42.85
C PRO A 456 -27.24 7.96 -41.55
N VAL A 457 -27.05 8.83 -40.55
CA VAL A 457 -26.67 8.44 -39.18
C VAL A 457 -27.58 7.32 -38.69
N GLY A 458 -27.03 6.27 -38.10
CA GLY A 458 -27.79 5.08 -37.66
C GLY A 458 -27.88 3.97 -38.71
N SER A 459 -27.27 4.14 -39.89
CA SER A 459 -27.19 3.12 -40.94
C SER A 459 -25.84 3.07 -41.67
N ARG A 460 -24.80 3.65 -41.06
CA ARG A 460 -23.47 3.85 -41.67
C ARG A 460 -22.56 2.64 -41.52
N VAL A 461 -22.75 1.81 -40.50
CA VAL A 461 -21.82 0.76 -40.12
C VAL A 461 -22.29 -0.59 -40.64
N THR A 462 -21.39 -1.30 -41.32
CA THR A 462 -21.53 -2.75 -41.57
C THR A 462 -20.50 -3.46 -40.70
N ALA A 463 -20.96 -4.28 -39.75
CA ALA A 463 -20.10 -4.98 -38.81
C ALA A 463 -20.08 -6.49 -39.09
N THR A 464 -18.92 -7.10 -38.89
CA THR A 464 -18.74 -8.56 -38.87
C THR A 464 -17.98 -8.94 -37.60
N ALA A 465 -18.30 -10.08 -37.01
CA ALA A 465 -17.68 -10.58 -35.78
C ALA A 465 -16.88 -11.86 -36.05
N ARG A 466 -15.80 -12.04 -35.29
CA ARG A 466 -14.93 -13.22 -35.39
C ARG A 466 -15.70 -14.47 -34.98
N CYS A 467 -15.70 -15.50 -35.82
CA CYS A 467 -16.28 -16.79 -35.50
C CYS A 467 -15.19 -17.73 -34.96
N THR A 468 -15.34 -18.17 -33.71
CA THR A 468 -14.40 -19.08 -33.02
C THR A 468 -14.57 -20.54 -33.44
N ASP A 469 -15.77 -20.95 -33.85
CA ASP A 469 -16.12 -22.37 -34.11
C ASP A 469 -16.20 -22.73 -35.61
N CYS A 470 -15.87 -21.79 -36.49
CA CYS A 470 -16.02 -21.95 -37.94
C CYS A 470 -14.88 -22.72 -38.64
N GLY A 471 -13.96 -23.35 -37.89
CA GLY A 471 -12.86 -24.15 -38.48
C GLY A 471 -11.85 -23.35 -39.33
N GLY A 472 -11.83 -22.02 -39.21
CA GLY A 472 -10.92 -21.10 -39.92
C GLY A 472 -11.14 -19.63 -39.50
N SER A 473 -10.28 -18.71 -39.99
CA SER A 473 -10.26 -17.27 -39.67
C SER A 473 -11.46 -16.46 -40.24
N GLY A 474 -12.68 -16.98 -40.11
CA GLY A 474 -13.89 -16.42 -40.69
C GLY A 474 -14.52 -15.32 -39.82
N TYR A 475 -14.85 -14.19 -40.44
CA TYR A 475 -15.71 -13.15 -39.87
C TYR A 475 -17.10 -13.28 -40.49
N LEU A 476 -18.16 -13.30 -39.67
CA LEU A 476 -19.56 -13.39 -40.13
C LEU A 476 -20.30 -12.06 -39.89
N PRO A 477 -21.31 -11.72 -40.71
CA PRO A 477 -22.16 -10.55 -40.46
C PRO A 477 -22.70 -10.53 -39.03
N LEU A 478 -22.70 -9.35 -38.40
CA LEU A 478 -23.24 -9.19 -37.06
C LEU A 478 -24.74 -9.50 -37.05
N ASP A 479 -25.13 -10.61 -36.43
CA ASP A 479 -26.53 -11.00 -36.27
C ASP A 479 -27.18 -10.18 -35.14
N PRO A 480 -28.25 -9.41 -35.41
CA PRO A 480 -28.90 -8.57 -34.40
C PRO A 480 -29.53 -9.37 -33.24
N ASN A 481 -29.88 -10.64 -33.47
CA ASN A 481 -30.54 -11.50 -32.48
C ASN A 481 -29.58 -12.38 -31.69
N LYS A 482 -28.33 -12.54 -32.16
CA LYS A 482 -27.30 -13.31 -31.46
C LYS A 482 -26.76 -12.53 -30.26
N THR A 483 -26.41 -13.24 -29.19
CA THR A 483 -25.73 -12.69 -28.01
C THR A 483 -24.21 -12.74 -28.19
N TYR A 484 -23.53 -11.67 -27.78
CA TYR A 484 -22.09 -11.50 -27.84
C TYR A 484 -21.57 -11.22 -26.42
N LYS A 485 -20.38 -11.74 -26.11
CA LYS A 485 -19.66 -11.44 -24.88
C LYS A 485 -18.77 -10.24 -25.11
N VAL A 486 -19.14 -9.10 -24.53
CA VAL A 486 -18.42 -7.83 -24.71
C VAL A 486 -17.49 -7.60 -23.55
N VAL A 487 -16.22 -7.38 -23.86
CA VAL A 487 -15.21 -6.87 -22.93
C VAL A 487 -15.10 -5.37 -23.12
N SER A 488 -15.23 -4.61 -22.04
CA SER A 488 -15.06 -3.15 -22.09
C SER A 488 -14.70 -2.60 -20.73
N TRP A 489 -14.22 -1.35 -20.68
CA TRP A 489 -14.20 -0.65 -19.40
C TRP A 489 -15.61 -0.38 -18.89
N ASN A 490 -15.78 -0.47 -17.57
CA ASN A 490 -16.97 -0.06 -16.86
C ASN A 490 -17.48 1.32 -17.29
N TYR A 491 -16.60 2.26 -17.63
CA TYR A 491 -16.98 3.57 -18.15
C TYR A 491 -18.00 3.49 -19.30
N ILE A 492 -17.73 2.74 -20.38
CA ILE A 492 -18.70 2.62 -21.49
C ILE A 492 -19.77 1.57 -21.21
N GLY A 493 -19.44 0.50 -20.47
CA GLY A 493 -20.39 -0.54 -20.08
C GLY A 493 -21.55 0.04 -19.26
N ASP A 494 -21.26 0.96 -18.33
CA ASP A 494 -22.22 1.70 -17.52
C ASP A 494 -22.92 2.83 -18.30
N GLY A 495 -22.66 2.94 -19.60
CA GLY A 495 -23.35 3.84 -20.52
C GLY A 495 -22.85 5.28 -20.48
N ARG A 496 -21.70 5.54 -19.87
CA ARG A 496 -21.05 6.85 -19.94
C ARG A 496 -20.54 7.11 -21.35
N GLY A 497 -20.23 8.36 -21.66
CA GLY A 497 -19.87 8.77 -23.02
C GLY A 497 -21.02 8.66 -24.04
N GLY A 498 -22.26 8.46 -23.58
CA GLY A 498 -23.47 8.36 -24.42
C GLY A 498 -23.87 6.93 -24.78
N PHE A 499 -23.11 5.92 -24.34
CA PHE A 499 -23.36 4.50 -24.67
C PHE A 499 -24.48 3.87 -23.81
N THR A 500 -25.57 4.60 -23.55
CA THR A 500 -26.64 4.17 -22.63
C THR A 500 -27.33 2.88 -23.05
N MET A 501 -27.28 2.53 -24.34
CA MET A 501 -27.79 1.25 -24.85
C MET A 501 -27.05 0.05 -24.25
N LEU A 502 -25.74 0.17 -23.99
CA LEU A 502 -24.96 -0.89 -23.35
C LEU A 502 -25.43 -1.09 -21.91
N ALA A 503 -25.50 -0.03 -21.11
CA ALA A 503 -25.92 -0.10 -19.71
C ALA A 503 -27.32 -0.67 -19.52
N LYS A 504 -28.24 -0.32 -20.42
CA LYS A 504 -29.65 -0.70 -20.34
C LYS A 504 -29.91 -2.15 -20.75
N HIS A 505 -29.05 -2.70 -21.62
CA HIS A 505 -29.31 -3.98 -22.28
C HIS A 505 -28.23 -5.05 -22.08
N ARG A 506 -27.19 -4.74 -21.31
CA ARG A 506 -26.21 -5.74 -20.85
C ARG A 506 -26.84 -6.69 -19.84
N GLU A 507 -26.47 -7.95 -19.93
CA GLU A 507 -26.84 -9.03 -19.03
C GLU A 507 -25.56 -9.72 -18.53
N ASN A 508 -25.63 -10.46 -17.42
CA ASN A 508 -24.50 -11.24 -16.89
C ASN A 508 -23.19 -10.44 -16.75
N VAL A 509 -23.26 -9.27 -16.10
CA VAL A 509 -22.11 -8.37 -15.94
C VAL A 509 -21.15 -8.93 -14.89
N GLU A 510 -19.89 -9.09 -15.27
CA GLU A 510 -18.78 -9.54 -14.44
C GLU A 510 -17.66 -8.50 -14.47
N ASN A 511 -17.09 -8.16 -13.31
CA ASN A 511 -15.90 -7.31 -13.22
C ASN A 511 -14.67 -8.21 -13.08
N LEU A 512 -13.73 -8.16 -14.03
CA LEU A 512 -12.52 -8.98 -14.04
C LEU A 512 -11.39 -8.41 -13.18
N GLY A 513 -11.48 -7.13 -12.81
CA GLY A 513 -10.44 -6.41 -12.06
C GLY A 513 -9.95 -5.16 -12.78
N VAL A 514 -8.89 -4.56 -12.25
CA VAL A 514 -8.31 -3.31 -12.78
C VAL A 514 -7.52 -3.59 -14.06
N ASP A 515 -7.80 -2.80 -15.09
CA ASP A 515 -7.34 -3.03 -16.46
C ASP A 515 -5.83 -3.19 -16.65
N TYR A 516 -5.00 -2.30 -16.10
CA TYR A 516 -3.56 -2.36 -16.25
C TYR A 516 -2.95 -3.57 -15.51
N VAL A 517 -3.53 -3.98 -14.38
CA VAL A 517 -3.09 -5.16 -13.62
C VAL A 517 -3.32 -6.42 -14.44
N LEU A 518 -4.45 -6.51 -15.13
CA LEU A 518 -4.75 -7.64 -16.01
C LEU A 518 -3.76 -7.74 -17.17
N LEU A 519 -3.37 -6.62 -17.79
CA LEU A 519 -2.37 -6.65 -18.86
C LEU A 519 -0.95 -7.01 -18.39
N GLN A 520 -0.60 -6.73 -17.13
CA GLN A 520 0.69 -7.10 -16.52
C GLN A 520 0.85 -8.61 -16.31
N ARG A 521 -0.25 -9.35 -16.17
CA ARG A 521 -0.24 -10.80 -15.88
C ARG A 521 0.18 -11.66 -17.07
N SER A 522 0.31 -11.08 -18.27
CA SER A 522 0.31 -11.85 -19.52
C SER A 522 1.58 -12.64 -19.87
N GLU A 523 2.74 -12.47 -19.22
CA GLU A 523 3.92 -13.30 -19.53
C GLU A 523 4.77 -13.74 -18.31
N ALA A 524 4.75 -13.04 -17.17
CA ALA A 524 5.64 -13.33 -16.03
C ALA A 524 4.95 -13.85 -14.75
N GLY A 525 3.62 -13.74 -14.63
CA GLY A 525 2.84 -14.25 -13.48
C GLY A 525 2.35 -15.71 -13.62
N LYS A 526 2.86 -16.41 -14.63
CA LYS A 526 2.25 -17.59 -15.28
C LYS A 526 2.15 -18.89 -14.45
N MET A 527 2.26 -18.92 -13.12
CA MET A 527 2.19 -20.24 -12.44
C MET A 527 1.66 -20.40 -11.01
N VAL A 528 1.26 -19.36 -10.26
CA VAL A 528 1.04 -19.58 -8.80
C VAL A 528 -0.38 -19.32 -8.28
N TRP A 529 -1.24 -18.55 -8.95
CA TRP A 529 -2.50 -18.12 -8.31
C TRP A 529 -3.81 -18.76 -8.84
N TYR A 530 -3.84 -19.31 -10.06
CA TYR A 530 -5.11 -19.73 -10.69
C TYR A 530 -5.49 -21.21 -10.53
N LEU A 531 -4.65 -22.04 -9.90
CA LEU A 531 -4.95 -23.46 -9.67
C LEU A 531 -5.75 -23.74 -8.38
N LEU A 532 -6.08 -22.70 -7.57
CA LEU A 532 -6.77 -22.89 -6.28
C LEU A 532 -8.17 -22.27 -6.19
N LEU A 533 -8.69 -21.58 -7.21
CA LEU A 533 -9.98 -20.86 -7.13
C LEU A 533 -11.07 -21.27 -8.13
N LEU A 534 -10.83 -22.23 -9.05
CA LEU A 534 -11.82 -22.65 -10.05
C LEU A 534 -12.23 -24.12 -9.94
N ALA A 535 -12.46 -24.58 -8.72
CA ALA A 535 -13.20 -25.81 -8.45
C ALA A 535 -14.28 -25.62 -7.37
N SER A 536 -15.03 -24.52 -7.41
CA SER A 536 -16.26 -24.36 -6.61
C SER A 536 -17.22 -23.39 -7.30
N CYS A 537 -17.69 -23.74 -8.49
CA CYS A 537 -18.97 -23.25 -8.97
C CYS A 537 -19.82 -24.47 -9.32
N VAL A 538 -20.14 -25.25 -8.29
CA VAL A 538 -21.33 -26.09 -8.31
C VAL A 538 -22.49 -25.13 -8.14
N LEU A 539 -23.52 -25.33 -8.95
CA LEU A 539 -24.85 -24.74 -8.81
C LEU A 539 -25.17 -24.52 -7.32
N ALA A 540 -25.22 -23.26 -6.87
CA ALA A 540 -25.69 -22.94 -5.54
C ALA A 540 -27.17 -23.36 -5.46
N GLN A 541 -27.38 -24.58 -4.98
CA GLN A 541 -28.60 -24.92 -4.27
C GLN A 541 -28.63 -24.02 -3.05
N ASP A 542 -29.76 -23.38 -2.80
CA ASP A 542 -30.09 -22.82 -1.50
C ASP A 542 -30.03 -23.99 -0.50
N THR A 543 -28.89 -24.14 0.20
CA THR A 543 -28.65 -25.22 1.15
C THR A 543 -29.40 -24.99 2.46
N GLY A 544 -29.93 -23.78 2.67
CA GLY A 544 -30.50 -23.34 3.94
C GLY A 544 -29.47 -23.16 5.06
N LEU A 545 -28.16 -23.21 4.76
CA LEU A 545 -27.09 -23.02 5.74
C LEU A 545 -26.72 -21.54 5.90
N TYR A 546 -26.41 -21.13 7.13
CA TYR A 546 -25.91 -19.81 7.46
C TYR A 546 -24.43 -19.68 7.14
N GLU A 547 -24.08 -18.67 6.37
CA GLU A 547 -22.70 -18.39 5.99
C GLU A 547 -22.05 -17.38 6.94
N LEU A 548 -20.92 -17.76 7.54
CA LEU A 548 -20.11 -16.91 8.40
C LEU A 548 -18.68 -16.84 7.90
N ASN A 549 -18.23 -15.67 7.45
CA ASN A 549 -16.83 -15.44 7.12
C ASN A 549 -16.06 -14.88 8.32
N ILE A 550 -14.90 -15.47 8.61
CA ILE A 550 -13.96 -15.06 9.66
C ILE A 550 -12.62 -14.72 9.02
N ILE A 551 -12.24 -13.45 9.15
CA ILE A 551 -10.91 -12.93 8.88
C ILE A 551 -10.17 -12.90 10.22
N HIS A 552 -8.99 -13.51 10.30
CA HIS A 552 -8.21 -13.49 11.54
C HIS A 552 -6.71 -13.41 11.29
N PHE A 553 -6.02 -12.77 12.21
CA PHE A 553 -4.56 -12.81 12.31
C PHE A 553 -4.16 -12.84 13.78
N ASN A 554 -2.98 -13.37 14.04
CA ASN A 554 -2.48 -13.61 15.39
C ASN A 554 -0.96 -13.38 15.42
N ASP A 555 -0.42 -13.13 16.62
CA ASP A 555 1.03 -13.02 16.84
C ASP A 555 1.68 -11.98 15.91
N PHE A 556 1.05 -10.80 15.85
CA PHE A 556 1.52 -9.66 15.04
C PHE A 556 2.92 -9.21 15.48
N HIS A 557 3.20 -9.29 16.78
CA HIS A 557 4.51 -9.05 17.37
C HIS A 557 5.20 -7.76 16.88
N ALA A 558 4.44 -6.66 16.79
CA ALA A 558 4.95 -5.37 16.33
C ALA A 558 5.62 -5.37 14.93
N HIS A 559 5.24 -6.27 14.02
CA HIS A 559 5.76 -6.32 12.65
C HIS A 559 5.05 -5.29 11.75
N PHE A 560 5.30 -4.00 12.01
CA PHE A 560 4.70 -2.89 11.26
C PHE A 560 5.29 -2.76 9.86
N ASP A 561 6.61 -2.85 9.74
CA ASP A 561 7.30 -2.93 8.46
C ASP A 561 7.26 -4.35 7.91
N GLU A 562 7.43 -4.46 6.59
CA GLU A 562 7.63 -5.76 5.95
C GLU A 562 8.91 -6.44 6.40
N VAL A 563 8.89 -7.77 6.42
CA VAL A 563 9.98 -8.60 6.93
C VAL A 563 10.50 -9.57 5.88
N SER A 564 11.68 -10.12 6.16
CA SER A 564 12.21 -11.26 5.41
C SER A 564 11.30 -12.49 5.61
N PRO A 565 11.38 -13.52 4.72
CA PRO A 565 10.64 -14.77 4.91
C PRO A 565 10.96 -15.52 6.22
N SER A 566 12.07 -15.18 6.87
CA SER A 566 12.48 -15.69 8.18
C SER A 566 11.98 -14.87 9.38
N GLY A 567 11.22 -13.79 9.15
CA GLY A 567 10.68 -12.89 10.18
C GLY A 567 11.62 -11.76 10.62
N GLY A 568 12.90 -11.79 10.27
CA GLY A 568 13.83 -10.68 10.56
C GLY A 568 13.74 -9.52 9.56
N VAL A 569 14.58 -8.49 9.74
CA VAL A 569 14.65 -7.29 8.89
C VAL A 569 14.60 -7.63 7.40
N CYS A 570 13.73 -6.97 6.64
CA CYS A 570 13.68 -7.22 5.20
C CYS A 570 14.92 -6.69 4.48
N ASN A 571 15.43 -7.48 3.54
CA ASN A 571 16.32 -7.01 2.50
C ASN A 571 15.84 -7.52 1.14
N PRO A 572 15.17 -6.68 0.32
CA PRO A 572 14.59 -7.11 -0.96
C PRO A 572 15.64 -7.54 -1.99
N THR A 573 16.93 -7.19 -1.78
CA THR A 573 18.03 -7.65 -2.65
C THR A 573 18.44 -9.10 -2.38
N VAL A 574 18.06 -9.65 -1.23
CA VAL A 574 18.39 -11.02 -0.79
C VAL A 574 17.19 -11.95 -0.94
N ALA A 575 16.00 -11.51 -0.51
CA ALA A 575 14.77 -12.28 -0.55
C ALA A 575 13.56 -11.33 -0.62
N PRO A 576 12.42 -11.76 -1.20
CA PRO A 576 11.22 -10.92 -1.25
C PRO A 576 10.74 -10.55 0.16
N CYS A 577 10.34 -9.28 0.33
CA CYS A 577 9.71 -8.81 1.55
C CYS A 577 8.26 -9.30 1.63
N ILE A 578 7.83 -9.61 2.84
CA ILE A 578 6.51 -10.19 3.14
C ILE A 578 5.91 -9.53 4.37
N GLY A 579 4.60 -9.65 4.56
CA GLY A 579 3.91 -9.11 5.72
C GLY A 579 4.00 -7.59 5.82
N GLY A 580 4.05 -7.07 7.04
CA GLY A 580 3.94 -5.64 7.34
C GLY A 580 2.50 -5.17 7.44
N PHE A 581 2.25 -4.19 8.30
CA PHE A 581 0.91 -3.69 8.60
C PHE A 581 0.24 -3.08 7.36
N ALA A 582 1.00 -2.44 6.46
CA ALA A 582 0.46 -1.88 5.22
C ALA A 582 -0.10 -2.94 4.25
N ARG A 583 0.53 -4.13 4.21
CA ARG A 583 0.06 -5.25 3.37
C ARG A 583 -1.09 -6.00 4.03
N LEU A 584 -1.02 -6.17 5.35
CA LEU A 584 -2.13 -6.67 6.16
C LEU A 584 -3.38 -5.80 5.93
N TYR A 585 -3.24 -4.48 5.98
CA TYR A 585 -4.35 -3.56 5.76
C TYR A 585 -5.00 -3.78 4.40
N THR A 586 -4.23 -3.81 3.31
CA THR A 586 -4.75 -4.08 1.97
C THR A 586 -5.50 -5.42 1.91
N ALA A 587 -4.90 -6.49 2.42
CA ALA A 587 -5.52 -7.82 2.40
C ALA A 587 -6.84 -7.88 3.21
N VAL A 588 -6.91 -7.16 4.33
CA VAL A 588 -8.13 -7.05 5.13
C VAL A 588 -9.21 -6.26 4.38
N GLN A 589 -8.86 -5.14 3.73
CA GLN A 589 -9.82 -4.38 2.92
C GLN A 589 -10.37 -5.23 1.76
N GLU A 590 -9.50 -5.92 1.02
CA GLU A 590 -9.91 -6.81 -0.07
C GLU A 590 -10.84 -7.94 0.43
N ALA A 591 -10.58 -8.49 1.61
CA ALA A 591 -11.45 -9.50 2.21
C ALA A 591 -12.83 -8.93 2.61
N PHE A 592 -12.89 -7.70 3.14
CA PHE A 592 -14.16 -7.03 3.43
C PHE A 592 -14.92 -6.59 2.16
N GLU A 593 -14.22 -6.25 1.07
CA GLU A 593 -14.86 -5.96 -0.22
C GLU A 593 -15.55 -7.22 -0.79
N ALA A 594 -14.92 -8.39 -0.62
CA ALA A 594 -15.49 -9.67 -1.05
C ALA A 594 -16.64 -10.13 -0.14
N GLU A 595 -16.48 -10.01 1.18
CA GLU A 595 -17.47 -10.44 2.18
C GLU A 595 -17.69 -9.35 3.24
N PRO A 596 -18.57 -8.36 2.99
CA PRO A 596 -18.75 -7.19 3.87
C PRO A 596 -19.22 -7.49 5.29
N ASP A 597 -19.88 -8.62 5.51
CA ASP A 597 -20.38 -9.06 6.81
C ASP A 597 -19.36 -9.86 7.63
N SER A 598 -18.10 -9.97 7.16
CA SER A 598 -17.05 -10.74 7.83
C SER A 598 -16.82 -10.29 9.28
N LEU A 599 -16.39 -11.24 10.11
CA LEU A 599 -15.78 -10.93 11.40
C LEU A 599 -14.28 -10.70 11.23
N LEU A 600 -13.73 -9.66 11.84
CA LEU A 600 -12.28 -9.46 11.95
C LEU A 600 -11.80 -9.69 13.39
N LEU A 601 -11.02 -10.75 13.59
CA LEU A 601 -10.55 -11.18 14.91
C LEU A 601 -9.02 -11.11 15.03
N ASN A 602 -8.52 -10.51 16.11
CA ASN A 602 -7.10 -10.50 16.44
C ASN A 602 -6.83 -11.49 17.58
N GLY A 603 -5.99 -12.49 17.31
CA GLY A 603 -5.66 -13.58 18.23
C GLY A 603 -4.72 -13.21 19.38
N GLY A 604 -4.35 -11.94 19.59
CA GLY A 604 -3.43 -11.52 20.66
C GLY A 604 -1.95 -11.53 20.24
N ASP A 605 -1.06 -11.18 21.17
CA ASP A 605 0.37 -10.93 20.93
C ASP A 605 0.60 -9.88 19.82
N SER A 606 -0.09 -8.75 19.95
CA SER A 606 0.17 -7.55 19.16
C SER A 606 1.38 -6.78 19.67
N PHE A 607 1.75 -7.00 20.93
CA PHE A 607 2.94 -6.45 21.56
C PHE A 607 4.20 -7.28 21.28
N GLN A 608 5.34 -6.63 21.50
CA GLN A 608 6.69 -7.20 21.50
C GLN A 608 7.16 -7.81 20.17
N GLY A 609 8.47 -7.72 19.88
CA GLY A 609 9.09 -8.51 18.79
C GLY A 609 9.93 -7.71 17.81
N THR A 610 9.71 -6.40 17.74
CA THR A 610 10.53 -5.50 16.92
C THR A 610 10.84 -4.21 17.66
N ILE A 611 11.78 -3.45 17.11
CA ILE A 611 12.18 -2.14 17.61
C ILE A 611 11.01 -1.17 17.77
N TRP A 612 9.93 -1.34 17.00
CA TRP A 612 8.73 -0.54 17.10
C TRP A 612 8.12 -0.60 18.50
N TYR A 613 7.96 -1.80 19.07
CA TYR A 613 7.47 -1.92 20.44
C TYR A 613 8.56 -1.61 21.47
N ASN A 614 9.83 -1.89 21.18
CA ASN A 614 10.94 -1.54 22.09
C ASN A 614 11.02 -0.03 22.39
N PHE A 615 10.63 0.83 21.45
CA PHE A 615 10.75 2.28 21.62
C PHE A 615 9.41 3.01 21.72
N LEU A 616 8.41 2.58 20.95
CA LEU A 616 7.13 3.30 20.84
C LEU A 616 6.04 2.66 21.71
N ARG A 617 6.28 1.46 22.24
CA ARG A 617 5.42 0.74 23.20
C ARG A 617 3.98 0.61 22.67
N TRP A 618 3.02 0.59 23.58
CA TRP A 618 1.59 0.44 23.29
C TRP A 618 1.01 1.50 22.34
N ASN A 619 1.61 2.69 22.28
CA ASN A 619 1.02 3.84 21.59
C ASN A 619 0.97 3.61 20.06
N VAL A 620 2.06 3.10 19.49
CA VAL A 620 2.07 2.76 18.06
C VAL A 620 1.16 1.57 17.76
N THR A 621 1.16 0.55 18.61
CA THR A 621 0.31 -0.63 18.41
C THR A 621 -1.16 -0.27 18.46
N GLN A 622 -1.60 0.50 19.44
CA GLN A 622 -2.99 0.95 19.52
C GLN A 622 -3.40 1.77 18.31
N HIS A 623 -2.53 2.69 17.85
CA HIS A 623 -2.83 3.55 16.73
C HIS A 623 -3.17 2.73 15.48
N PHE A 624 -2.31 1.80 15.09
CA PHE A 624 -2.51 0.99 13.89
C PHE A 624 -3.61 -0.07 14.07
N MET A 625 -3.72 -0.72 15.24
CA MET A 625 -4.81 -1.68 15.48
C MET A 625 -6.20 -1.04 15.34
N ASN A 626 -6.32 0.25 15.62
CA ASN A 626 -7.56 1.01 15.44
C ASN A 626 -7.85 1.43 14.00
N LEU A 627 -6.92 1.28 13.06
CA LEU A 627 -7.18 1.53 11.63
C LEU A 627 -7.96 0.40 10.97
N LEU A 628 -8.02 -0.76 11.62
CA LEU A 628 -8.78 -1.91 11.16
C LEU A 628 -10.06 -2.09 11.99
N PRO A 629 -11.20 -2.42 11.36
CA PRO A 629 -12.50 -2.54 12.03
C PRO A 629 -12.64 -3.90 12.74
N HIS A 630 -11.82 -4.14 13.75
CA HIS A 630 -11.84 -5.40 14.50
C HIS A 630 -13.13 -5.56 15.31
N ASP A 631 -13.72 -6.75 15.25
CA ASP A 631 -14.84 -7.12 16.12
C ASP A 631 -14.36 -7.46 17.53
N ALA A 632 -13.21 -8.13 17.65
CA ALA A 632 -12.61 -8.48 18.94
C ALA A 632 -11.10 -8.71 18.86
N HIS A 633 -10.44 -8.42 19.98
CA HIS A 633 -9.08 -8.85 20.30
C HIS A 633 -9.14 -9.79 21.50
N VAL A 634 -8.25 -10.79 21.58
CA VAL A 634 -8.01 -11.53 22.83
C VAL A 634 -6.67 -11.11 23.42
N LEU A 635 -6.58 -11.11 24.75
CA LEU A 635 -5.28 -10.92 25.42
C LEU A 635 -4.34 -12.06 25.04
N GLY A 636 -3.13 -11.72 24.61
CA GLY A 636 -1.99 -12.62 24.58
C GLY A 636 -1.09 -12.43 25.79
N ASN A 637 -0.05 -13.25 25.89
CA ASN A 637 0.88 -13.16 27.00
C ASN A 637 1.80 -11.94 26.88
N HIS A 638 2.14 -11.52 25.65
CA HIS A 638 3.06 -10.40 25.43
C HIS A 638 2.40 -9.02 25.64
N GLU A 639 1.07 -8.96 25.70
CA GLU A 639 0.36 -7.76 26.17
C GLU A 639 0.80 -7.34 27.60
N PHE A 640 1.28 -8.30 28.41
CA PHE A 640 1.75 -8.07 29.78
C PHE A 640 3.26 -7.86 29.92
N ASP A 641 4.04 -7.78 28.83
CA ASP A 641 5.51 -7.68 28.90
C ASP A 641 5.99 -6.49 29.76
N HIS A 642 5.26 -5.37 29.73
CA HIS A 642 5.50 -4.19 30.57
C HIS A 642 4.53 -4.09 31.76
N GLY A 643 3.97 -5.23 32.15
CA GLY A 643 3.00 -5.39 33.22
C GLY A 643 1.67 -4.70 32.99
N VAL A 644 0.82 -4.74 34.02
CA VAL A 644 -0.51 -4.11 34.01
C VAL A 644 -0.40 -2.61 33.73
N GLU A 645 0.62 -1.93 34.26
CA GLU A 645 0.87 -0.51 34.03
C GLU A 645 1.15 -0.19 32.53
N GLY A 646 1.89 -1.05 31.83
CA GLY A 646 2.15 -0.90 30.41
C GLY A 646 0.95 -1.26 29.51
N LEU A 647 0.05 -2.10 30.01
CA LEU A 647 -1.12 -2.59 29.28
C LEU A 647 -2.35 -1.67 29.41
N VAL A 648 -2.64 -1.12 30.59
CA VAL A 648 -3.86 -0.31 30.81
C VAL A 648 -4.00 0.87 29.81
N PRO A 649 -2.95 1.65 29.49
CA PRO A 649 -3.06 2.74 28.51
C PRO A 649 -3.43 2.29 27.09
N TYR A 650 -3.04 1.08 26.70
CA TYR A 650 -3.45 0.44 25.45
C TYR A 650 -4.94 0.15 25.47
N LEU A 651 -5.40 -0.53 26.52
CA LEU A 651 -6.79 -0.92 26.72
C LEU A 651 -7.74 0.29 26.77
N GLU A 652 -7.30 1.39 27.39
CA GLU A 652 -8.04 2.66 27.42
C GLU A 652 -8.35 3.25 26.04
N ARG A 653 -7.50 2.98 25.05
CA ARG A 653 -7.50 3.66 23.75
C ARG A 653 -7.78 2.73 22.58
N LEU A 654 -7.81 1.42 22.82
CA LEU A 654 -8.24 0.43 21.83
C LEU A 654 -9.75 0.60 21.58
N GLN A 655 -10.15 0.68 20.31
CA GLN A 655 -11.55 0.82 19.93
C GLN A 655 -12.28 -0.53 19.95
N ALA A 656 -11.56 -1.60 19.60
CA ALA A 656 -12.07 -2.96 19.65
C ALA A 656 -12.17 -3.46 21.10
N PRO A 657 -13.16 -4.32 21.42
CA PRO A 657 -13.24 -4.95 22.73
C PRO A 657 -12.09 -5.95 22.92
N MET A 658 -11.44 -5.88 24.08
CA MET A 658 -10.43 -6.84 24.52
C MET A 658 -11.08 -7.96 25.35
N LEU A 659 -10.81 -9.21 25.00
CA LEU A 659 -11.43 -10.38 25.59
C LEU A 659 -10.46 -11.19 26.47
N GLY A 660 -10.98 -11.77 27.56
CA GLY A 660 -10.23 -12.64 28.48
C GLY A 660 -11.13 -13.25 29.55
N ALA A 661 -11.93 -14.26 29.20
CA ALA A 661 -12.89 -14.91 30.09
C ALA A 661 -12.29 -15.59 31.31
N ASN A 662 -11.05 -16.05 31.19
CA ASN A 662 -10.29 -16.63 32.30
C ASN A 662 -9.35 -15.62 32.97
N VAL A 663 -9.46 -14.32 32.68
CA VAL A 663 -8.61 -13.28 33.25
C VAL A 663 -9.38 -12.54 34.35
N ASN A 664 -9.17 -12.95 35.60
CA ASN A 664 -9.79 -12.32 36.75
C ASN A 664 -9.00 -11.07 37.17
N THR A 665 -9.62 -9.91 36.97
CA THR A 665 -9.02 -8.59 37.20
C THR A 665 -9.37 -7.98 38.56
N ALA A 666 -10.00 -8.71 39.48
CA ALA A 666 -10.44 -8.16 40.77
C ALA A 666 -9.29 -7.60 41.63
N GLY A 667 -8.09 -8.15 41.48
CA GLY A 667 -6.86 -7.65 42.11
C GLY A 667 -6.23 -6.43 41.42
N GLU A 668 -6.68 -6.07 40.21
CA GLU A 668 -6.17 -4.98 39.38
C GLU A 668 -7.32 -4.10 38.85
N PRO A 669 -7.95 -3.26 39.70
CA PRO A 669 -9.14 -2.49 39.34
C PRO A 669 -8.96 -1.52 38.17
N SER A 670 -7.73 -1.13 37.85
CA SER A 670 -7.40 -0.31 36.67
C SER A 670 -7.64 -1.03 35.34
N MET A 671 -7.61 -2.36 35.34
CA MET A 671 -7.79 -3.18 34.13
C MET A 671 -9.24 -3.63 33.95
N THR A 672 -10.00 -3.77 35.03
CA THR A 672 -11.38 -4.30 35.06
C THR A 672 -12.34 -3.66 34.05
N PRO A 673 -12.35 -2.33 33.81
CA PRO A 673 -13.32 -1.73 32.89
C PRO A 673 -13.15 -2.14 31.43
N TYR A 674 -11.99 -2.65 31.05
CA TYR A 674 -11.59 -2.83 29.65
C TYR A 674 -11.59 -4.28 29.18
N ILE A 675 -11.53 -5.24 30.10
CA ILE A 675 -11.52 -6.67 29.77
C ILE A 675 -12.94 -7.22 29.87
N LYS A 676 -13.41 -7.81 28.77
CA LYS A 676 -14.69 -8.52 28.72
C LYS A 676 -14.45 -10.02 28.66
N ASN A 677 -15.34 -10.81 29.25
CA ASN A 677 -15.25 -12.26 29.10
C ASN A 677 -15.67 -12.69 27.69
N HIS A 678 -16.76 -12.09 27.20
CA HIS A 678 -17.31 -12.31 25.87
C HIS A 678 -17.93 -11.05 25.29
N ILE A 679 -18.23 -11.07 23.99
CA ILE A 679 -19.13 -10.14 23.32
C ILE A 679 -20.17 -10.90 22.49
N ILE A 680 -21.24 -10.21 22.11
CA ILE A 680 -22.23 -10.71 21.14
C ILE A 680 -22.27 -9.71 19.99
N VAL A 681 -22.09 -10.21 18.78
CA VAL A 681 -22.23 -9.46 17.53
C VAL A 681 -23.36 -10.06 16.70
N GLU A 682 -24.00 -9.26 15.86
CA GLU A 682 -25.03 -9.74 14.95
C GLU A 682 -24.54 -9.62 13.50
N ARG A 683 -24.69 -10.70 12.73
CA ARG A 683 -24.40 -10.73 11.28
C ARG A 683 -25.49 -11.53 10.59
N ARG A 684 -26.02 -10.99 9.48
CA ARG A 684 -27.07 -11.65 8.67
C ARG A 684 -28.23 -12.21 9.54
N GLY A 685 -28.60 -11.51 10.61
CA GLY A 685 -29.73 -11.85 11.50
C GLY A 685 -29.46 -12.94 12.55
N ARG A 686 -28.23 -13.45 12.68
CA ARG A 686 -27.84 -14.38 13.77
C ARG A 686 -26.91 -13.69 14.78
N LYS A 687 -27.07 -14.05 16.05
CA LYS A 687 -26.22 -13.64 17.16
C LYS A 687 -25.03 -14.57 17.29
N ILE A 688 -23.83 -13.99 17.26
CA ILE A 688 -22.57 -14.69 17.39
C ILE A 688 -21.90 -14.23 18.68
N GLY A 689 -21.68 -15.17 19.60
CA GLY A 689 -20.94 -14.95 20.82
C GLY A 689 -19.45 -15.23 20.61
N ILE A 690 -18.58 -14.33 21.07
CA ILE A 690 -17.14 -14.49 20.97
C ILE A 690 -16.56 -14.47 22.39
N ILE A 691 -15.97 -15.58 22.82
CA ILE A 691 -15.35 -15.78 24.14
C ILE A 691 -13.84 -15.65 23.98
N GLY A 692 -13.17 -14.83 24.80
CA GLY A 692 -11.71 -14.75 24.81
C GLY A 692 -11.10 -15.71 25.83
N VAL A 693 -9.97 -16.36 25.53
CA VAL A 693 -9.23 -17.19 26.49
C VAL A 693 -7.71 -17.02 26.33
N LEU A 694 -7.01 -16.82 27.44
CA LEU A 694 -5.56 -16.63 27.52
C LEU A 694 -4.90 -17.82 28.22
N LEU A 695 -3.70 -18.19 27.82
CA LEU A 695 -2.97 -19.31 28.43
C LEU A 695 -2.73 -19.06 29.94
N ARG A 696 -2.93 -20.09 30.77
CA ARG A 696 -2.93 -19.92 32.23
C ARG A 696 -1.57 -19.60 32.84
N GLN A 697 -0.49 -20.17 32.32
CA GLN A 697 0.85 -20.06 32.89
C GLN A 697 1.86 -19.47 31.89
N PHE A 698 2.13 -18.18 32.03
CA PHE A 698 3.17 -17.46 31.31
C PHE A 698 4.00 -16.60 32.27
N SER A 699 5.14 -16.08 31.80
CA SER A 699 6.13 -15.45 32.68
C SER A 699 6.08 -13.92 32.70
N ALA A 700 5.24 -13.30 31.88
CA ALA A 700 5.11 -11.84 31.89
C ALA A 700 4.53 -11.35 33.23
N PRO A 701 4.89 -10.15 33.71
CA PRO A 701 4.49 -9.65 35.03
C PRO A 701 3.00 -9.25 35.07
N ILE A 702 2.13 -10.19 35.43
CA ILE A 702 0.67 -9.98 35.46
C ILE A 702 0.13 -9.26 36.72
N GLY A 703 0.99 -8.82 37.64
CA GLY A 703 0.55 -8.18 38.88
C GLY A 703 -0.31 -9.10 39.74
N ASN A 704 -1.46 -8.59 40.21
CA ASN A 704 -2.45 -9.35 41.00
C ASN A 704 -3.58 -9.96 40.15
N VAL A 705 -3.42 -9.97 38.82
CA VAL A 705 -4.35 -10.70 37.93
C VAL A 705 -4.26 -12.20 38.23
N VAL A 706 -5.41 -12.86 38.25
CA VAL A 706 -5.48 -14.32 38.38
C VAL A 706 -5.99 -14.89 37.06
N VAL A 707 -5.22 -15.80 36.45
CA VAL A 707 -5.65 -16.52 35.25
C VAL A 707 -6.23 -17.87 35.66
N GLU A 708 -7.53 -18.03 35.42
CA GLU A 708 -8.34 -19.21 35.73
C GLU A 708 -8.07 -20.34 34.71
N ASP A 709 -8.61 -21.53 35.01
CA ASP A 709 -8.58 -22.65 34.07
C ASP A 709 -9.36 -22.31 32.79
N GLU A 710 -8.72 -22.57 31.65
CA GLU A 710 -9.21 -22.23 30.32
C GLU A 710 -10.54 -22.93 30.02
N LEU A 711 -10.65 -24.22 30.34
CA LEU A 711 -11.84 -25.02 30.07
C LEU A 711 -13.02 -24.60 30.96
N GLU A 712 -12.77 -24.40 32.26
CA GLU A 712 -13.81 -23.96 33.19
C GLU A 712 -14.38 -22.59 32.79
N ALA A 713 -13.53 -21.64 32.43
CA ALA A 713 -13.95 -20.30 32.01
C ALA A 713 -14.74 -20.33 30.69
N VAL A 714 -14.25 -21.04 29.67
CA VAL A 714 -14.94 -21.17 28.38
C VAL A 714 -16.32 -21.81 28.56
N ASN A 715 -16.42 -22.89 29.33
CA ASN A 715 -17.71 -23.56 29.56
C ASN A 715 -18.70 -22.68 30.33
N ARG A 716 -18.22 -21.89 31.29
CA ARG A 716 -19.04 -20.93 32.04
C ARG A 716 -19.63 -19.86 31.11
N GLU A 717 -18.80 -19.25 30.28
CA GLU A 717 -19.26 -18.19 29.36
C GLU A 717 -20.13 -18.76 28.22
N ALA A 718 -19.82 -19.97 27.73
CA ALA A 718 -20.66 -20.64 26.75
C ALA A 718 -22.08 -20.90 27.29
N ALA A 719 -22.21 -21.31 28.55
CA ALA A 719 -23.52 -21.48 29.19
C ALA A 719 -24.29 -20.15 29.29
N ILE A 720 -23.62 -19.05 29.65
CA ILE A 720 -24.22 -17.71 29.71
C ILE A 720 -24.72 -17.27 28.33
N LEU A 721 -23.93 -17.48 27.26
CA LEU A 721 -24.31 -17.14 25.89
C LEU A 721 -25.50 -17.99 25.42
N THR A 722 -25.52 -19.29 25.75
CA THR A 722 -26.65 -20.16 25.45
C THR A 722 -27.94 -19.69 26.14
N GLU A 723 -27.89 -19.28 27.41
CA GLU A 723 -29.04 -18.70 28.12
C GLU A 723 -29.55 -17.39 27.49
N GLN A 724 -28.68 -16.64 26.81
CA GLN A 724 -29.01 -15.42 26.08
C GLN A 724 -29.57 -15.66 24.67
N ASN A 725 -29.77 -16.93 24.28
CA ASN A 725 -30.18 -17.36 22.93
C ASN A 725 -29.20 -16.86 21.86
N VAL A 726 -27.90 -17.03 22.11
CA VAL A 726 -26.86 -16.86 21.09
C VAL A 726 -26.85 -18.08 20.18
N ASP A 727 -26.74 -17.83 18.88
CA ASP A 727 -26.90 -18.85 17.85
C ASP A 727 -25.62 -19.62 17.55
N ILE A 728 -24.47 -18.94 17.65
CA ILE A 728 -23.13 -19.46 17.31
C ILE A 728 -22.13 -18.96 18.36
N ILE A 729 -21.26 -19.83 18.87
CA ILE A 729 -20.24 -19.50 19.87
C ILE A 729 -18.83 -19.78 19.31
N ILE A 730 -18.04 -18.72 19.22
CA ILE A 730 -16.63 -18.74 18.82
C ILE A 730 -15.76 -18.55 20.05
N VAL A 731 -14.71 -19.35 20.19
CA VAL A 731 -13.62 -19.11 21.13
C VAL A 731 -12.46 -18.47 20.39
N LEU A 732 -12.13 -17.23 20.75
CA LEU A 732 -10.92 -16.53 20.31
C LEU A 732 -9.83 -16.79 21.36
N SER A 733 -8.81 -17.52 20.98
CA SER A 733 -7.91 -18.21 21.91
C SER A 733 -6.45 -17.82 21.71
N HIS A 734 -5.76 -17.57 22.82
CA HIS A 734 -4.32 -17.39 22.88
C HIS A 734 -3.66 -18.44 23.80
N ILE A 735 -3.93 -19.72 23.56
CA ILE A 735 -3.43 -20.84 24.39
C ILE A 735 -2.50 -21.82 23.66
N GLY A 736 -2.36 -21.66 22.34
CA GLY A 736 -1.52 -22.50 21.47
C GLY A 736 -2.27 -23.68 20.86
N TYR A 737 -1.95 -24.00 19.61
CA TYR A 737 -2.63 -24.99 18.78
C TYR A 737 -2.90 -26.34 19.46
N THR A 738 -1.91 -26.94 20.13
CA THR A 738 -2.09 -28.23 20.80
C THR A 738 -3.08 -28.14 21.97
N SER A 739 -3.05 -27.03 22.69
CA SER A 739 -3.99 -26.74 23.77
C SER A 739 -5.38 -26.40 23.20
N ASP A 740 -5.48 -25.72 22.06
CA ASP A 740 -6.74 -25.47 21.35
C ASP A 740 -7.41 -26.78 20.92
N LEU A 741 -6.66 -27.74 20.39
CA LEU A 741 -7.18 -29.07 20.06
C LEU A 741 -7.68 -29.83 21.30
N ALA A 742 -6.93 -29.74 22.41
CA ALA A 742 -7.32 -30.36 23.67
C ALA A 742 -8.55 -29.69 24.30
N LEU A 743 -8.68 -28.37 24.14
CA LEU A 743 -9.84 -27.58 24.56
C LEU A 743 -11.06 -27.98 23.72
N ALA A 744 -10.96 -27.98 22.39
CA ALA A 744 -12.02 -28.40 21.48
C ALA A 744 -12.59 -29.79 21.82
N ALA A 745 -11.73 -30.74 22.23
CA ALA A 745 -12.17 -32.08 22.60
C ALA A 745 -12.99 -32.15 23.91
N ARG A 746 -12.98 -31.10 24.73
CA ARG A 746 -13.52 -31.11 26.12
C ARG A 746 -14.52 -30.01 26.42
N VAL A 747 -14.58 -28.94 25.62
CA VAL A 747 -15.52 -27.84 25.81
C VAL A 747 -16.97 -28.27 25.65
N SER A 748 -17.87 -27.43 26.15
CA SER A 748 -19.32 -27.53 25.97
C SER A 748 -19.67 -27.84 24.51
N PRO A 749 -20.65 -28.74 24.25
CA PRO A 749 -21.17 -28.97 22.92
C PRO A 749 -21.80 -27.75 22.23
N THR A 750 -21.96 -26.63 22.95
CA THR A 750 -22.47 -25.36 22.41
C THR A 750 -21.37 -24.46 21.85
N VAL A 751 -20.09 -24.82 21.99
CA VAL A 751 -18.97 -24.12 21.34
C VAL A 751 -18.79 -24.68 19.94
N ASP A 752 -18.78 -23.80 18.93
CA ASP A 752 -18.83 -24.21 17.54
C ASP A 752 -17.48 -24.06 16.83
N ILE A 753 -16.71 -23.00 17.12
CA ILE A 753 -15.47 -22.66 16.39
C ILE A 753 -14.38 -22.22 17.38
N ILE A 754 -13.11 -22.59 17.12
CA ILE A 754 -11.94 -22.01 17.81
C ILE A 754 -11.02 -21.31 16.81
N VAL A 755 -10.74 -20.03 17.08
CA VAL A 755 -9.73 -19.22 16.37
C VAL A 755 -8.54 -19.05 17.32
N GLY A 756 -7.45 -19.78 17.06
CA GLY A 756 -6.29 -19.89 17.95
C GLY A 756 -5.16 -18.90 17.65
N ALA A 757 -4.15 -18.91 18.51
CA ALA A 757 -2.94 -18.06 18.46
C ALA A 757 -1.79 -18.67 19.28
N HIS A 758 -0.75 -17.89 19.62
CA HIS A 758 0.38 -18.21 20.51
C HIS A 758 1.47 -19.13 19.92
N SER A 759 1.07 -20.27 19.35
CA SER A 759 2.02 -21.30 18.88
C SER A 759 2.62 -21.04 17.49
N HIS A 760 2.31 -19.89 16.88
CA HIS A 760 2.78 -19.47 15.54
C HIS A 760 2.47 -20.50 14.44
N THR A 761 1.43 -21.30 14.64
CA THR A 761 1.18 -22.48 13.80
C THR A 761 0.61 -22.07 12.45
N LEU A 762 1.24 -22.56 11.39
CA LEU A 762 0.67 -22.49 10.05
C LEU A 762 -0.19 -23.73 9.82
N LEU A 763 -1.48 -23.53 9.60
CA LEU A 763 -2.40 -24.52 9.09
C LEU A 763 -2.67 -24.20 7.63
N TYR A 764 -2.65 -25.19 6.74
CA TYR A 764 -2.87 -24.96 5.30
C TYR A 764 -3.26 -26.26 4.60
N ASN A 765 -4.07 -26.18 3.54
CA ASN A 765 -4.42 -27.35 2.72
C ASN A 765 -3.67 -27.29 1.40
N GLY A 766 -2.79 -28.27 1.17
CA GLY A 766 -1.96 -28.35 -0.04
C GLY A 766 -0.60 -27.66 0.11
N GLU A 767 0.00 -27.30 -1.03
CA GLU A 767 1.29 -26.60 -1.06
C GLU A 767 1.12 -25.12 -0.74
N THR A 768 1.97 -24.60 0.13
CA THR A 768 1.97 -23.19 0.53
C THR A 768 2.68 -22.33 -0.53
N PRO A 769 2.26 -21.08 -0.77
CA PRO A 769 2.85 -20.21 -1.80
C PRO A 769 4.34 -19.91 -1.62
N ASP A 770 4.86 -20.05 -0.41
CA ASP A 770 6.22 -19.71 0.00
C ASP A 770 7.05 -20.95 0.41
N GLY A 771 6.49 -22.16 0.25
CA GLY A 771 7.13 -23.42 0.60
C GLY A 771 7.21 -23.70 2.10
N ALA A 772 6.54 -22.93 2.97
CA ALA A 772 6.43 -23.24 4.39
C ALA A 772 5.70 -24.58 4.61
N THR A 773 6.16 -25.40 5.57
CA THR A 773 5.50 -26.67 5.88
C THR A 773 4.36 -26.43 6.89
N PRO A 774 3.09 -26.67 6.52
CA PRO A 774 1.98 -26.57 7.47
C PRO A 774 2.02 -27.70 8.49
N LEU A 775 1.58 -27.43 9.72
CA LEU A 775 1.51 -28.42 10.80
C LEU A 775 0.23 -29.27 10.73
N GLY A 776 -0.82 -28.74 10.10
CA GLY A 776 -2.13 -29.39 9.98
C GLY A 776 -2.98 -28.75 8.89
N THR A 777 -4.18 -29.29 8.70
CA THR A 777 -5.16 -28.74 7.77
C THR A 777 -5.77 -27.46 8.32
N TYR A 778 -6.18 -26.58 7.43
CA TYR A 778 -6.96 -25.38 7.72
C TYR A 778 -8.40 -25.58 7.22
N PRO A 779 -9.40 -25.62 8.12
CA PRO A 779 -9.29 -25.81 9.57
C PRO A 779 -8.83 -27.23 9.93
N THR A 780 -8.39 -27.43 11.16
CA THR A 780 -8.27 -28.77 11.74
C THR A 780 -9.55 -29.10 12.48
N ILE A 781 -10.15 -30.25 12.18
CA ILE A 781 -11.42 -30.66 12.78
C ILE A 781 -11.18 -31.55 13.99
N VAL A 782 -11.77 -31.17 15.13
CA VAL A 782 -11.84 -32.00 16.32
C VAL A 782 -13.27 -32.52 16.46
N GLU A 783 -13.43 -33.84 16.39
CA GLU A 783 -14.72 -34.50 16.60
C GLU A 783 -14.84 -34.98 18.06
N GLN A 784 -15.86 -34.47 18.75
CA GLN A 784 -16.19 -34.88 20.11
C GLN A 784 -16.94 -36.23 20.12
N SER A 785 -16.99 -36.90 21.28
CA SER A 785 -17.65 -38.22 21.41
C SER A 785 -19.15 -38.21 21.12
N ASN A 786 -19.79 -37.04 21.13
CA ASN A 786 -21.19 -36.82 20.76
C ASN A 786 -21.41 -36.58 19.25
N GLY A 787 -20.33 -36.58 18.45
CA GLY A 787 -20.35 -36.29 17.01
C GLY A 787 -20.27 -34.81 16.64
N HIS A 788 -20.17 -33.89 17.60
CA HIS A 788 -19.99 -32.47 17.31
C HIS A 788 -18.58 -32.20 16.77
N LYS A 789 -18.48 -31.44 15.68
CA LYS A 789 -17.24 -31.10 14.99
C LYS A 789 -16.89 -29.64 15.21
N ILE A 790 -15.75 -29.40 15.84
CA ILE A 790 -15.25 -28.05 16.12
C ILE A 790 -14.03 -27.79 15.23
N PRO A 791 -14.14 -26.90 14.22
CA PRO A 791 -12.97 -26.41 13.50
C PRO A 791 -12.07 -25.53 14.37
N VAL A 792 -10.77 -25.77 14.26
CA VAL A 792 -9.70 -24.97 14.86
C VAL A 792 -8.87 -24.34 13.75
N VAL A 793 -8.68 -23.02 13.79
CA VAL A 793 -7.91 -22.25 12.79
C VAL A 793 -6.79 -21.44 13.42
N GLN A 794 -5.71 -21.22 12.66
CA GLN A 794 -4.57 -20.37 13.01
C GLN A 794 -3.85 -19.90 11.74
N ALA A 795 -3.23 -18.71 11.76
CA ALA A 795 -2.64 -18.07 10.57
C ALA A 795 -1.15 -17.70 10.73
N SER A 796 -0.35 -18.61 11.28
CA SER A 796 1.09 -18.41 11.53
C SER A 796 1.37 -17.20 12.46
N CYS A 797 2.26 -16.28 12.10
CA CYS A 797 2.65 -15.10 12.88
C CYS A 797 3.23 -14.00 11.97
N TYR A 798 3.58 -12.85 12.55
CA TYR A 798 4.34 -11.77 11.90
C TYR A 798 3.69 -11.20 10.64
N THR A 799 2.36 -11.32 10.52
CA THR A 799 1.61 -10.99 9.29
C THR A 799 2.11 -11.74 8.06
N ARG A 800 2.68 -12.94 8.22
CA ARG A 800 3.06 -13.78 7.07
C ARG A 800 1.82 -14.26 6.31
N TYR A 801 0.75 -14.56 7.04
CA TYR A 801 -0.54 -14.93 6.49
C TYR A 801 -1.68 -14.15 7.17
N LEU A 802 -2.77 -13.98 6.43
CA LEU A 802 -4.06 -13.54 6.94
C LEU A 802 -5.04 -14.72 6.83
N GLY A 803 -5.57 -15.21 7.94
CA GLY A 803 -6.63 -16.22 7.92
C GLY A 803 -7.90 -15.64 7.29
N ASN A 804 -8.48 -16.36 6.32
CA ASN A 804 -9.77 -16.01 5.71
C ASN A 804 -10.54 -17.30 5.44
N ILE A 805 -11.65 -17.52 6.17
CA ILE A 805 -12.43 -18.76 6.09
C ILE A 805 -13.92 -18.48 6.26
N LYS A 806 -14.72 -19.06 5.36
CA LYS A 806 -16.17 -19.08 5.43
C LYS A 806 -16.65 -20.43 5.91
N PHE A 807 -17.46 -20.42 6.95
CA PHE A 807 -18.15 -21.59 7.49
C PHE A 807 -19.61 -21.60 7.05
N PHE A 808 -20.11 -22.78 6.68
CA PHE A 808 -21.52 -23.03 6.38
C PHE A 808 -22.14 -23.78 7.57
N ILE A 809 -23.03 -23.10 8.27
CA ILE A 809 -23.49 -23.46 9.61
C ILE A 809 -24.99 -23.75 9.59
N ASN A 810 -25.42 -24.87 10.14
CA ASN A 810 -26.85 -25.20 10.19
C ASN A 810 -27.61 -24.40 11.27
N GLU A 811 -28.93 -24.58 11.35
CA GLU A 811 -29.79 -23.88 12.32
C GLU A 811 -29.41 -24.19 13.78
N GLN A 812 -28.75 -25.32 14.04
CA GLN A 812 -28.32 -25.73 15.38
C GLN A 812 -26.94 -25.17 15.77
N GLY A 813 -26.28 -24.40 14.90
CA GLY A 813 -24.95 -23.82 15.16
C GLY A 813 -23.78 -24.71 14.71
N ILE A 814 -24.06 -25.90 14.18
CA ILE A 814 -23.03 -26.87 13.78
C ILE A 814 -22.48 -26.51 12.40
N VAL A 815 -21.16 -26.51 12.28
CA VAL A 815 -20.43 -26.33 11.01
C VAL A 815 -20.55 -27.60 10.15
N GLU A 816 -21.21 -27.48 9.00
CA GLU A 816 -21.40 -28.59 8.05
C GLU A 816 -20.34 -28.60 6.93
N ASP A 817 -19.88 -27.42 6.51
CA ASP A 817 -18.88 -27.24 5.44
C ASP A 817 -18.08 -25.95 5.63
N TRP A 818 -16.99 -25.79 4.89
CA TRP A 818 -16.18 -24.57 4.88
C TRP A 818 -15.40 -24.38 3.57
N GLU A 819 -15.13 -23.11 3.24
CA GLU A 819 -14.26 -22.71 2.14
C GLU A 819 -13.29 -21.61 2.59
N GLY A 820 -12.08 -21.60 2.01
CA GLY A 820 -11.05 -20.59 2.30
C GLY A 820 -9.73 -21.16 2.79
N LEU A 821 -8.70 -20.31 2.77
CA LEU A 821 -7.31 -20.62 3.14
C LEU A 821 -6.66 -19.37 3.71
N PRO A 822 -5.59 -19.49 4.52
CA PRO A 822 -4.77 -18.34 4.88
C PRO A 822 -4.15 -17.70 3.64
N VAL A 823 -4.36 -16.39 3.48
CA VAL A 823 -3.81 -15.59 2.39
C VAL A 823 -2.36 -15.25 2.71
N TYR A 824 -1.43 -15.69 1.86
CA TYR A 824 -0.02 -15.35 2.00
C TYR A 824 0.19 -13.85 1.68
N LEU A 825 0.74 -13.11 2.65
CA LEU A 825 1.00 -11.68 2.50
C LEU A 825 2.36 -11.43 1.84
N GLY A 826 2.51 -11.94 0.61
CA GLY A 826 3.70 -11.75 -0.22
C GLY A 826 3.66 -10.49 -1.09
N THR A 827 4.64 -10.35 -1.98
CA THR A 827 4.77 -9.19 -2.88
C THR A 827 3.64 -9.03 -3.88
N SER A 828 2.78 -10.05 -4.06
CA SER A 828 1.56 -9.96 -4.88
C SER A 828 0.49 -9.05 -4.26
N ILE A 829 0.53 -8.84 -2.94
CA ILE A 829 -0.35 -7.89 -2.25
C ILE A 829 0.43 -6.60 -2.09
N VAL A 830 -0.08 -5.55 -2.73
CA VAL A 830 0.54 -4.21 -2.70
C VAL A 830 0.33 -3.62 -1.31
N GLN A 831 1.35 -2.96 -0.77
CA GLN A 831 1.23 -2.25 0.51
C GLN A 831 0.32 -1.02 0.34
N ASP A 832 -0.60 -0.81 1.28
CA ASP A 832 -1.46 0.38 1.24
C ASP A 832 -0.61 1.67 1.39
N PRO A 833 -0.67 2.60 0.41
CA PRO A 833 0.15 3.80 0.44
C PRO A 833 -0.25 4.78 1.55
N LYS A 834 -1.52 4.81 1.99
CA LYS A 834 -1.96 5.63 3.13
C LYS A 834 -1.31 5.11 4.42
N ILE A 835 -1.28 3.79 4.59
CA ILE A 835 -0.66 3.16 5.75
C ILE A 835 0.87 3.33 5.74
N LEU A 836 1.51 3.23 4.57
CA LEU A 836 2.94 3.54 4.45
C LEU A 836 3.27 4.97 4.87
N MET A 837 2.42 5.94 4.52
CA MET A 837 2.56 7.33 4.96
C MET A 837 2.32 7.47 6.47
N GLU A 838 1.32 6.78 7.02
CA GLU A 838 1.02 6.81 8.45
C GLU A 838 2.15 6.20 9.28
N LEU A 839 2.83 5.17 8.76
CA LEU A 839 4.00 4.55 9.40
C LEU A 839 5.20 5.49 9.47
N GLU A 840 5.37 6.40 8.51
CA GLU A 840 6.62 7.13 8.31
C GLU A 840 7.06 8.00 9.51
N PRO A 841 6.20 8.80 10.17
CA PRO A 841 6.60 9.58 11.35
C PRO A 841 7.07 8.73 12.54
N TRP A 842 6.51 7.52 12.68
CA TRP A 842 6.91 6.55 13.69
C TRP A 842 8.20 5.84 13.28
N ARG A 843 8.31 5.47 12.00
CA ARG A 843 9.50 4.85 11.40
C ARG A 843 10.74 5.73 11.60
N GLN A 844 10.62 7.05 11.41
CA GLN A 844 11.73 7.98 11.64
C GLN A 844 12.27 7.96 13.08
N GLN A 845 11.40 7.77 14.07
CA GLN A 845 11.80 7.69 15.47
C GLN A 845 12.60 6.41 15.74
N VAL A 846 12.14 5.27 15.23
CA VAL A 846 12.84 3.99 15.43
C VAL A 846 14.11 3.91 14.59
N ASP A 847 14.11 4.43 13.36
CA ASP A 847 15.24 4.43 12.43
C ASP A 847 16.46 5.18 12.98
N THR A 848 16.23 6.21 13.79
CA THR A 848 17.29 7.00 14.43
C THR A 848 18.22 6.13 15.27
N VAL A 849 17.71 5.03 15.84
CA VAL A 849 18.47 4.10 16.67
C VAL A 849 18.66 2.75 15.95
N GLY A 850 17.62 2.26 15.28
CA GLY A 850 17.58 0.93 14.66
C GLY A 850 18.58 0.74 13.53
N LYS A 851 18.86 1.78 12.74
CA LYS A 851 19.77 1.72 11.59
C LYS A 851 21.26 1.80 11.96
N GLU A 852 21.60 1.96 13.24
CA GLU A 852 22.99 1.90 13.67
C GLU A 852 23.60 0.54 13.31
N VAL A 853 24.66 0.54 12.50
CA VAL A 853 25.42 -0.66 12.15
C VAL A 853 26.43 -0.96 13.25
N LEU A 854 26.24 -2.07 13.94
CA LEU A 854 27.10 -2.54 15.04
C LEU A 854 28.31 -3.33 14.51
N GLY A 855 28.16 -3.98 13.36
CA GLY A 855 29.21 -4.69 12.65
C GLY A 855 28.65 -5.50 11.47
N VAL A 856 29.32 -6.58 11.07
CA VAL A 856 28.96 -7.39 9.90
C VAL A 856 28.96 -8.88 10.24
N SER A 857 27.90 -9.61 9.88
CA SER A 857 27.93 -11.07 9.87
C SER A 857 28.23 -11.61 8.48
N ARG A 858 29.16 -12.56 8.37
CA ARG A 858 29.49 -13.28 7.12
C ARG A 858 28.70 -14.58 6.96
N VAL A 859 28.02 -14.99 8.02
CA VAL A 859 27.26 -16.22 8.11
C VAL A 859 25.85 -15.90 8.60
N THR A 860 24.90 -16.79 8.36
CA THR A 860 23.59 -16.68 9.00
C THR A 860 23.75 -17.08 10.47
N LEU A 861 23.39 -16.20 11.40
CA LEU A 861 23.19 -16.58 12.80
C LEU A 861 21.79 -17.19 12.91
N ASN A 862 21.76 -18.51 12.76
CA ASN A 862 20.57 -19.31 12.54
C ASN A 862 19.83 -19.57 13.86
N ARG A 863 18.50 -19.36 13.84
CA ARG A 863 17.57 -19.63 14.94
C ARG A 863 16.78 -20.94 14.79
N SER A 864 16.57 -21.43 13.57
CA SER A 864 15.64 -22.56 13.29
C SER A 864 16.07 -23.88 13.94
N TRP A 865 17.38 -24.09 14.15
CA TRP A 865 17.89 -25.31 14.78
C TRP A 865 17.96 -25.24 16.32
N CYS A 866 17.70 -24.09 16.94
CA CYS A 866 17.90 -23.91 18.38
C CYS A 866 17.01 -24.83 19.25
N SER A 867 15.86 -25.30 18.74
CA SER A 867 15.00 -26.26 19.47
C SER A 867 15.44 -27.71 19.31
N SER A 868 16.25 -28.02 18.29
CA SER A 868 16.63 -29.38 17.90
C SER A 868 18.10 -29.68 18.08
N GLY A 869 18.92 -28.74 18.54
CA GLY A 869 20.35 -28.94 18.78
C GLY A 869 21.08 -27.62 19.05
N GLU A 870 22.40 -27.62 18.86
CA GLU A 870 23.22 -26.40 18.92
C GLU A 870 22.90 -25.48 17.74
N CYS A 871 22.59 -24.22 18.02
CA CYS A 871 22.49 -23.19 16.99
C CYS A 871 23.55 -22.10 17.19
N ASN A 872 24.12 -21.61 16.09
CA ASN A 872 25.21 -20.63 16.17
C ASN A 872 24.74 -19.26 16.69
N LEU A 873 23.46 -18.88 16.55
CA LEU A 873 22.91 -17.69 17.22
C LEU A 873 22.97 -17.81 18.75
N GLY A 874 22.51 -18.95 19.28
CA GLY A 874 22.54 -19.22 20.72
C GLY A 874 23.96 -19.28 21.28
N SER A 875 24.85 -19.99 20.58
CA SER A 875 26.28 -20.02 20.93
C SER A 875 26.90 -18.61 20.88
N TRP A 876 26.55 -17.79 19.89
CA TRP A 876 27.03 -16.41 19.76
C TRP A 876 26.54 -15.50 20.90
N VAL A 877 25.26 -15.60 21.29
CA VAL A 877 24.70 -14.85 22.42
C VAL A 877 25.43 -15.22 23.72
N CYS A 878 25.60 -16.51 23.98
CA CYS A 878 26.31 -16.95 25.19
C CYS A 878 27.78 -16.55 25.21
N ASP A 879 28.46 -16.63 24.06
CA ASP A 879 29.84 -16.14 23.94
C ASP A 879 29.91 -14.63 24.23
N GLY A 880 28.95 -13.85 23.72
CA GLY A 880 28.87 -12.42 23.99
C GLY A 880 28.72 -12.09 25.47
N PHE A 881 27.79 -12.75 26.16
CA PHE A 881 27.62 -12.53 27.60
C PHE A 881 28.86 -12.92 28.41
N LEU A 882 29.47 -14.07 28.09
CA LEU A 882 30.69 -14.53 28.77
C LEU A 882 31.86 -13.56 28.54
N GLU A 883 32.09 -13.13 27.30
CA GLU A 883 33.20 -12.24 26.96
C GLU A 883 33.04 -10.82 27.51
N GLU A 884 31.83 -10.24 27.51
CA GLU A 884 31.58 -8.94 28.14
C GLU A 884 31.92 -8.97 29.64
N LEU A 885 31.63 -10.09 30.32
CA LEU A 885 31.96 -10.23 31.73
C LEU A 885 33.46 -10.45 31.98
N MET A 886 34.15 -11.20 31.12
CA MET A 886 35.61 -11.35 31.22
C MET A 886 36.34 -10.00 31.18
N LEU A 887 35.82 -9.03 30.43
CA LEU A 887 36.42 -7.70 30.31
C LEU A 887 36.10 -6.79 31.50
N THR A 888 34.92 -6.95 32.09
CA THR A 888 34.44 -6.06 33.17
C THR A 888 34.73 -6.60 34.56
N ARG A 889 35.08 -7.89 34.70
CA ARG A 889 35.32 -8.57 35.97
C ARG A 889 36.57 -9.45 35.90
N PRO A 890 37.76 -8.90 36.17
CA PRO A 890 38.97 -9.72 36.26
C PRO A 890 38.92 -10.62 37.51
N GLY A 891 39.13 -11.92 37.32
CA GLY A 891 39.19 -12.92 38.38
C GLY A 891 40.58 -13.52 38.59
N THR A 892 40.68 -14.50 39.48
CA THR A 892 41.91 -15.28 39.72
C THR A 892 42.18 -16.33 38.63
N GLY A 893 41.16 -16.71 37.88
CA GLY A 893 41.24 -17.58 36.70
C GLY A 893 41.19 -16.79 35.39
N TRP A 894 41.23 -17.48 34.25
CA TRP A 894 41.16 -16.83 32.94
C TRP A 894 39.73 -16.36 32.59
N ASN A 895 38.71 -16.84 33.31
CA ASN A 895 37.32 -16.37 33.26
C ASN A 895 36.71 -16.37 34.68
N THR A 896 35.73 -15.51 34.95
CA THR A 896 35.00 -15.42 36.22
C THR A 896 33.65 -16.14 36.23
N VAL A 897 33.18 -16.59 35.07
CA VAL A 897 31.90 -17.28 34.90
C VAL A 897 32.15 -18.66 34.33
N ASP A 898 31.53 -19.69 34.91
CA ASP A 898 31.74 -21.06 34.48
C ASP A 898 30.89 -21.40 33.25
N VAL A 899 29.61 -21.01 33.27
CA VAL A 899 28.65 -21.40 32.23
C VAL A 899 27.69 -20.28 31.85
N CYS A 900 27.20 -20.31 30.62
CA CYS A 900 26.09 -19.50 30.13
C CYS A 900 24.94 -20.39 29.65
N LEU A 901 23.70 -19.99 29.94
CA LEU A 901 22.46 -20.62 29.49
C LEU A 901 21.55 -19.58 28.82
N VAL A 902 20.98 -19.92 27.67
CA VAL A 902 19.97 -19.11 26.95
C VAL A 902 18.90 -20.04 26.41
N ASN A 903 17.62 -19.75 26.63
CA ASN A 903 16.54 -20.58 26.11
C ASN A 903 16.18 -20.21 24.67
N THR A 904 15.76 -21.21 23.88
CA THR A 904 15.34 -20.98 22.49
C THR A 904 14.17 -19.99 22.36
N GLY A 905 13.26 -19.95 23.34
CA GLY A 905 12.15 -18.99 23.36
C GLY A 905 12.59 -17.52 23.41
N GLY A 906 13.77 -17.27 24.00
CA GLY A 906 14.43 -15.95 24.06
C GLY A 906 15.03 -15.49 22.73
N LEU A 907 15.21 -16.41 21.78
CA LEU A 907 15.78 -16.17 20.45
C LEU A 907 14.68 -16.21 19.39
N ARG A 908 14.30 -15.05 18.87
CA ARG A 908 13.05 -14.90 18.09
C ARG A 908 13.23 -15.05 16.59
N VAL A 909 14.20 -14.34 16.02
CA VAL A 909 14.51 -14.43 14.59
C VAL A 909 16.00 -14.62 14.36
N GLN A 910 16.35 -15.16 13.20
CA GLN A 910 17.74 -15.27 12.76
C GLN A 910 18.29 -13.91 12.29
N ILE A 911 19.61 -13.76 12.34
CA ILE A 911 20.30 -12.62 11.71
C ILE A 911 20.97 -13.10 10.42
N ASN A 912 20.53 -12.54 9.29
CA ASN A 912 21.04 -12.88 7.97
C ASN A 912 22.44 -12.28 7.72
N PRO A 913 23.23 -12.83 6.77
CA PRO A 913 24.51 -12.25 6.39
C PRO A 913 24.37 -10.80 5.93
N GLY A 914 25.31 -9.94 6.32
CA GLY A 914 25.28 -8.51 6.03
C GLY A 914 25.54 -7.67 7.27
N ASN A 915 25.10 -6.41 7.23
CA ASN A 915 25.22 -5.52 8.38
C ASN A 915 24.35 -6.03 9.53
N VAL A 916 24.94 -6.15 10.71
CA VAL A 916 24.21 -6.38 11.96
C VAL A 916 23.88 -5.01 12.53
N THR A 917 22.61 -4.63 12.47
CA THR A 917 22.11 -3.37 13.00
C THR A 917 21.50 -3.56 14.39
N THR A 918 21.30 -2.46 15.12
CA THR A 918 20.54 -2.47 16.38
C THR A 918 19.14 -3.07 16.21
N GLU A 919 18.46 -2.74 15.12
CA GLU A 919 17.15 -3.34 14.79
C GLU A 919 17.25 -4.86 14.61
N SER A 920 18.20 -5.35 13.81
CA SER A 920 18.36 -6.80 13.59
C SER A 920 18.67 -7.58 14.88
N LEU A 921 19.42 -6.95 15.80
CA LEU A 921 19.73 -7.53 17.10
C LEU A 921 18.50 -7.54 18.03
N LEU A 922 17.77 -6.42 18.09
CA LEU A 922 16.55 -6.33 18.90
C LEU A 922 15.46 -7.28 18.40
N MET A 923 15.30 -7.47 17.09
CA MET A 923 14.38 -8.50 16.59
C MET A 923 14.82 -9.91 17.02
N ALA A 924 16.12 -10.19 17.13
CA ALA A 924 16.63 -11.49 17.54
C ALA A 924 16.44 -11.74 19.06
N VAL A 925 16.60 -10.72 19.90
CA VAL A 925 16.48 -10.75 21.37
C VAL A 925 15.65 -9.57 21.91
N PRO A 926 14.31 -9.54 21.70
CA PRO A 926 13.51 -8.33 21.88
C PRO A 926 13.05 -8.05 23.32
N PHE A 927 13.24 -9.00 24.24
CA PHE A 927 12.55 -8.99 25.53
C PHE A 927 13.13 -8.06 26.59
N GLU A 928 14.24 -7.38 26.30
CA GLU A 928 14.90 -6.47 27.24
C GLU A 928 15.22 -7.17 28.59
N ASN A 929 15.59 -8.46 28.53
CA ASN A 929 15.93 -9.22 29.73
C ASN A 929 17.20 -8.65 30.37
N TYR A 930 17.26 -8.64 31.70
CA TYR A 930 18.54 -8.45 32.39
C TYR A 930 19.34 -9.75 32.33
N VAL A 931 20.65 -9.64 32.11
CA VAL A 931 21.54 -10.79 32.31
C VAL A 931 21.82 -10.93 33.81
N GLN A 932 21.68 -12.12 34.34
CA GLN A 932 21.90 -12.48 35.74
C GLN A 932 23.10 -13.39 35.88
N ILE A 933 23.89 -13.16 36.93
CA ILE A 933 24.92 -14.10 37.38
C ILE A 933 24.59 -14.57 38.79
N TYR A 934 24.73 -15.87 39.03
CA TYR A 934 24.51 -16.47 40.35
C TYR A 934 25.33 -17.75 40.54
N ASP A 935 25.44 -18.17 41.79
CA ASP A 935 26.08 -19.43 42.18
C ASP A 935 25.02 -20.55 42.22
N LEU A 936 25.33 -21.70 41.61
CA LEU A 936 24.43 -22.86 41.55
C LEU A 936 25.22 -24.16 41.75
N LYS A 937 24.68 -25.10 42.55
CA LYS A 937 25.28 -26.43 42.67
C LYS A 937 25.10 -27.23 41.37
N GLY A 938 26.12 -28.01 41.02
CA GLY A 938 26.14 -28.81 39.79
C GLY A 938 24.97 -29.77 39.64
N GLN A 939 24.38 -30.26 40.73
CA GLN A 939 23.18 -31.09 40.69
C GLN A 939 21.97 -30.38 40.06
N TYR A 940 21.78 -29.09 40.36
CA TYR A 940 20.66 -28.31 39.83
C TYR A 940 20.94 -27.81 38.42
N LEU A 941 22.22 -27.60 38.08
CA LEU A 941 22.63 -27.38 36.69
C LEU A 941 22.34 -28.62 35.84
N GLN A 942 22.68 -29.82 36.32
CA GLN A 942 22.34 -31.09 35.65
C GLN A 942 20.82 -31.23 35.49
N GLU A 943 20.05 -30.95 36.54
CA GLU A 943 18.58 -30.99 36.49
C GLU A 943 18.01 -30.03 35.44
N ALA A 944 18.53 -28.81 35.33
CA ALA A 944 18.12 -27.86 34.30
C ALA A 944 18.45 -28.35 32.88
N LEU A 945 19.63 -28.95 32.67
CA LEU A 945 20.01 -29.52 31.37
C LEU A 945 19.13 -30.72 30.99
N GLU A 946 18.81 -31.60 31.95
CA GLU A 946 17.86 -32.71 31.75
C GLU A 946 16.45 -32.20 31.45
N PHE A 947 15.99 -31.18 32.16
CA PHE A 947 14.67 -30.57 31.94
C PHE A 947 14.56 -29.94 30.55
N ALA A 948 15.63 -29.29 30.08
CA ALA A 948 15.70 -28.69 28.75
C ALA A 948 15.47 -29.73 27.63
N VAL A 949 15.81 -30.99 27.87
CA VAL A 949 15.65 -32.11 26.91
C VAL A 949 14.57 -33.12 27.31
N GLY A 950 13.77 -32.81 28.34
CA GLY A 950 12.81 -33.73 28.98
C GLY A 950 11.48 -33.91 28.24
N VAL A 951 11.45 -33.76 26.92
CA VAL A 951 10.25 -33.95 26.08
C VAL A 951 10.19 -35.36 25.49
N SER A 952 8.98 -35.86 25.19
CA SER A 952 8.79 -37.06 24.38
C SER A 952 8.84 -36.70 22.89
N TRP A 953 9.43 -37.57 22.06
CA TRP A 953 9.46 -37.40 20.60
C TRP A 953 9.18 -38.73 19.90
N ASN A 954 8.63 -38.64 18.69
CA ASN A 954 8.31 -39.81 17.86
C ASN A 954 9.21 -39.95 16.62
N THR A 955 9.90 -38.89 16.20
CA THR A 955 10.71 -38.88 14.96
C THR A 955 12.06 -38.19 15.16
N THR A 956 12.07 -36.87 15.29
CA THR A 956 13.27 -36.03 15.46
C THR A 956 13.19 -35.31 16.78
N PHE A 957 14.30 -35.27 17.52
CA PHE A 957 14.36 -34.53 18.79
C PHE A 957 14.10 -33.02 18.56
N SER A 958 13.13 -32.47 19.28
CA SER A 958 12.83 -31.03 19.32
C SER A 958 12.20 -30.67 20.64
N SER A 959 12.78 -29.69 21.33
CA SER A 959 12.31 -29.19 22.62
C SER A 959 12.15 -27.67 22.58
N GLY A 960 10.96 -27.18 22.91
CA GLY A 960 10.73 -25.76 23.15
C GLY A 960 11.48 -25.22 24.38
N ARG A 961 11.95 -26.11 25.25
CA ARG A 961 12.72 -25.81 26.46
C ARG A 961 14.23 -25.92 26.26
N MET A 962 14.69 -26.19 25.03
CA MET A 962 16.11 -26.38 24.75
C MET A 962 16.93 -25.16 25.21
N LEU A 963 18.05 -25.45 25.89
CA LEU A 963 19.03 -24.44 26.29
C LEU A 963 20.20 -24.45 25.30
N GLN A 964 20.50 -23.27 24.79
CA GLN A 964 21.77 -22.95 24.15
C GLN A 964 22.78 -22.61 25.24
N ILE A 965 24.03 -23.01 25.04
CA ILE A 965 25.01 -23.09 26.13
C ILE A 965 26.35 -22.44 25.77
N GLY A 966 27.04 -21.93 26.79
CA GLY A 966 28.43 -21.49 26.73
C GLY A 966 29.22 -22.05 27.90
N GLY A 967 30.47 -22.46 27.67
CA GLY A 967 31.28 -23.10 28.72
C GLY A 967 30.86 -24.52 29.11
N ILE A 968 29.89 -25.11 28.40
CA ILE A 968 29.40 -26.48 28.58
C ILE A 968 29.55 -27.24 27.26
N HIS A 969 30.02 -28.49 27.32
CA HIS A 969 29.76 -29.50 26.30
C HIS A 969 28.81 -30.54 26.85
N MET A 970 27.71 -30.82 26.15
CA MET A 970 26.73 -31.82 26.54
C MET A 970 26.45 -32.83 25.42
N VAL A 971 26.35 -34.09 25.80
CA VAL A 971 25.87 -35.18 24.94
C VAL A 971 24.49 -35.58 25.45
N VAL A 972 23.50 -35.54 24.56
CA VAL A 972 22.11 -35.93 24.81
C VAL A 972 21.88 -37.29 24.18
N ASN A 973 21.74 -38.32 25.01
CA ASN A 973 21.31 -39.63 24.56
C ASN A 973 19.79 -39.69 24.56
N ALA A 974 19.21 -39.62 23.37
CA ALA A 974 17.78 -39.63 23.15
C ALA A 974 17.14 -40.94 23.69
N ASN A 975 17.82 -42.08 23.56
CA ASN A 975 17.24 -43.36 23.99
C ASN A 975 17.14 -43.55 25.51
N GLU A 976 17.81 -42.71 26.29
CA GLU A 976 17.74 -42.82 27.74
C GLU A 976 16.42 -42.25 28.29
N PRO A 977 15.94 -42.76 29.44
CA PRO A 977 14.77 -42.22 30.12
C PRO A 977 14.90 -40.73 30.40
N VAL A 978 13.78 -40.00 30.34
CA VAL A 978 13.70 -38.59 30.78
C VAL A 978 14.32 -38.44 32.17
N GLY A 979 15.25 -37.49 32.34
CA GLY A 979 15.99 -37.29 33.58
C GLY A 979 17.32 -38.05 33.67
N SER A 980 17.71 -38.78 32.63
CA SER A 980 19.02 -39.46 32.54
C SER A 980 19.63 -39.40 31.14
N ARG A 981 19.29 -38.36 30.36
CA ARG A 981 19.69 -38.21 28.96
C ARG A 981 21.01 -37.47 28.79
N VAL A 982 21.42 -36.66 29.74
CA VAL A 982 22.48 -35.67 29.55
C VAL A 982 23.76 -36.09 30.27
N THR A 983 24.85 -36.17 29.51
CA THR A 983 26.21 -36.15 30.06
C THR A 983 26.83 -34.79 29.76
N ALA A 984 27.21 -34.04 30.80
CA ALA A 984 27.76 -32.70 30.67
C ALA A 984 29.20 -32.58 31.18
N THR A 985 29.99 -31.76 30.51
CA THR A 985 31.33 -31.33 30.95
C THR A 985 31.41 -29.81 30.92
N ILE A 986 32.12 -29.23 31.89
CA ILE A 986 32.21 -27.79 32.13
C ILE A 986 33.63 -27.30 31.87
N ARG A 987 33.77 -26.16 31.19
CA ARG A 987 35.06 -25.54 30.88
C ARG A 987 35.68 -24.96 32.14
N CYS A 988 36.79 -25.52 32.59
CA CYS A 988 37.46 -25.13 33.82
C CYS A 988 38.01 -23.69 33.75
N THR A 989 37.44 -22.79 34.55
CA THR A 989 37.80 -21.36 34.67
C THR A 989 39.07 -21.10 35.48
N ASN A 990 39.33 -21.95 36.48
CA ASN A 990 40.50 -21.87 37.37
C ASN A 990 41.71 -22.70 36.89
N CYS A 991 41.64 -23.32 35.72
CA CYS A 991 42.75 -24.07 35.15
C CYS A 991 43.64 -23.12 34.33
N ASP A 992 44.97 -23.25 34.45
CA ASP A 992 45.94 -22.43 33.69
C ASP A 992 45.72 -22.53 32.17
N VAL A 993 45.25 -23.69 31.70
CA VAL A 993 44.81 -23.92 30.32
C VAL A 993 43.34 -24.38 30.35
N PRO A 994 42.42 -23.71 29.62
CA PRO A 994 41.02 -24.10 29.57
C PRO A 994 40.87 -25.55 29.08
N ARG A 995 40.15 -26.38 29.85
CA ARG A 995 39.81 -27.76 29.50
C ARG A 995 38.46 -28.12 30.08
N TYR A 996 37.74 -29.03 29.41
CA TYR A 996 36.48 -29.55 29.91
C TYR A 996 36.71 -30.63 30.98
N LEU A 997 36.00 -30.51 32.10
CA LEU A 997 35.98 -31.47 33.20
C LEU A 997 34.54 -31.96 33.43
N PRO A 998 34.31 -33.19 33.92
CA PRO A 998 32.97 -33.67 34.21
C PRO A 998 32.18 -32.72 35.13
N LEU A 999 30.87 -32.57 34.88
CA LEU A 999 29.99 -31.84 35.79
C LEU A 999 29.89 -32.56 37.14
N GLU A 1000 30.45 -31.94 38.18
CA GLU A 1000 30.42 -32.46 39.56
C GLU A 1000 29.17 -31.97 40.33
N PRO A 1001 28.31 -32.87 40.86
CA PRO A 1001 27.04 -32.48 41.49
C PRO A 1001 27.17 -31.54 42.71
N ASN A 1002 28.20 -31.75 43.53
CA ASN A 1002 28.41 -31.00 44.78
C ASN A 1002 29.25 -29.73 44.60
N LYS A 1003 29.80 -29.49 43.40
CA LYS A 1003 30.58 -28.29 43.11
C LYS A 1003 29.64 -27.14 42.79
N THR A 1004 29.98 -25.95 43.26
CA THR A 1004 29.27 -24.71 42.91
C THR A 1004 29.87 -24.12 41.64
N TYR A 1005 28.99 -23.70 40.72
CA TYR A 1005 29.33 -23.06 39.45
C TYR A 1005 28.71 -21.67 39.39
N LYS A 1006 29.42 -20.73 38.77
CA LYS A 1006 28.89 -19.42 38.39
C LYS A 1006 28.14 -19.53 37.07
N VAL A 1007 26.82 -19.40 37.14
CA VAL A 1007 25.90 -19.50 36.02
C VAL A 1007 25.50 -18.10 35.57
N LEU A 1008 25.58 -17.87 34.26
CA LEU A 1008 25.15 -16.64 33.60
C LEU A 1008 23.96 -16.93 32.70
N THR A 1009 22.92 -16.13 32.80
CA THR A 1009 21.69 -16.38 32.06
C THR A 1009 20.83 -15.13 31.94
N GLN A 1010 19.89 -15.09 31.00
CA GLN A 1010 18.82 -14.08 31.03
C GLN A 1010 17.90 -14.32 32.24
N ASN A 1011 17.40 -13.24 32.83
CA ASN A 1011 16.57 -13.29 34.03
C ASN A 1011 15.29 -14.10 33.81
N TYR A 1012 14.72 -14.13 32.60
CA TYR A 1012 13.57 -14.99 32.28
C TYR A 1012 13.73 -16.43 32.79
N ILE A 1013 14.77 -17.16 32.39
CA ILE A 1013 15.00 -18.52 32.90
C ILE A 1013 15.64 -18.54 34.29
N GLY A 1014 16.44 -17.52 34.64
CA GLY A 1014 17.01 -17.41 35.99
C GLY A 1014 15.95 -17.31 37.09
N ASP A 1015 14.85 -16.64 36.80
CA ASP A 1015 13.67 -16.46 37.66
C ASP A 1015 12.67 -17.62 37.53
N GLY A 1016 13.00 -18.67 36.77
CA GLY A 1016 12.21 -19.90 36.64
C GLY A 1016 11.22 -19.90 35.48
N GLY A 1017 11.25 -18.89 34.61
CA GLY A 1017 10.49 -18.86 33.36
C GLY A 1017 10.74 -20.10 32.51
N GLY A 1018 9.75 -20.52 31.73
CA GLY A 1018 9.80 -21.76 30.95
C GLY A 1018 9.78 -23.06 31.78
N GLY A 1019 9.57 -22.96 33.10
CA GLY A 1019 9.52 -24.09 34.03
C GLY A 1019 10.86 -24.41 34.71
N PHE A 1020 11.86 -23.54 34.58
CA PHE A 1020 13.21 -23.73 35.16
C PHE A 1020 13.28 -23.39 36.66
N SER A 1021 12.29 -23.82 37.46
CA SER A 1021 12.22 -23.49 38.90
C SER A 1021 13.44 -23.97 39.68
N MET A 1022 14.08 -25.06 39.26
CA MET A 1022 15.33 -25.57 39.85
C MET A 1022 16.48 -24.55 39.81
N LEU A 1023 16.46 -23.59 38.87
CA LEU A 1023 17.40 -22.47 38.86
C LEU A 1023 17.01 -21.41 39.89
N ALA A 1024 15.73 -20.99 39.88
CA ALA A 1024 15.23 -19.90 40.72
C ALA A 1024 15.25 -20.22 42.22
N GLU A 1025 14.92 -21.46 42.59
CA GLU A 1025 14.79 -21.92 43.98
C GLU A 1025 16.15 -22.22 44.65
N HIS A 1026 17.19 -22.47 43.85
CA HIS A 1026 18.48 -22.96 44.34
C HIS A 1026 19.69 -22.08 43.99
N ARG A 1027 19.47 -20.96 43.31
CA ARG A 1027 20.50 -19.94 43.09
C ARG A 1027 20.88 -19.24 44.39
N GLU A 1028 22.18 -18.99 44.55
CA GLU A 1028 22.75 -18.20 45.62
C GLU A 1028 23.51 -17.01 45.03
N ASN A 1029 23.72 -15.94 45.81
CA ASN A 1029 24.53 -14.79 45.40
C ASN A 1029 24.10 -14.16 44.06
N LEU A 1030 22.78 -14.05 43.83
CA LEU A 1030 22.22 -13.46 42.62
C LEU A 1030 22.63 -12.00 42.46
N GLU A 1031 23.09 -11.69 41.25
CA GLU A 1031 23.38 -10.33 40.81
C GLU A 1031 22.76 -10.09 39.44
N ASN A 1032 21.96 -9.01 39.34
CA ASN A 1032 21.45 -8.51 38.08
C ASN A 1032 22.50 -7.61 37.44
N LEU A 1033 22.80 -7.87 36.17
CA LEU A 1033 23.70 -7.10 35.34
C LEU A 1033 22.88 -6.17 34.45
N GLU A 1034 23.38 -5.92 33.24
CA GLU A 1034 22.74 -5.04 32.28
C GLU A 1034 21.76 -5.78 31.37
N VAL A 1035 21.00 -5.02 30.60
CA VAL A 1035 20.07 -5.55 29.60
C VAL A 1035 20.84 -6.30 28.50
N ASP A 1036 20.31 -7.46 28.12
CA ASP A 1036 20.92 -8.42 27.20
C ASP A 1036 21.35 -7.80 25.87
N TYR A 1037 20.48 -7.08 25.18
CA TYR A 1037 20.80 -6.49 23.89
C TYR A 1037 21.91 -5.43 24.01
N VAL A 1038 22.04 -4.72 25.14
CA VAL A 1038 23.09 -3.71 25.36
C VAL A 1038 24.46 -4.38 25.50
N LEU A 1039 24.53 -5.52 26.18
CA LEU A 1039 25.75 -6.32 26.26
C LEU A 1039 26.12 -6.87 24.88
N LEU A 1040 25.14 -7.39 24.13
CA LEU A 1040 25.37 -7.91 22.78
C LEU A 1040 25.74 -6.81 21.77
N GLN A 1041 25.23 -5.58 21.91
CA GLN A 1041 25.66 -4.44 21.11
C GLN A 1041 27.15 -4.14 21.32
N ARG A 1042 27.62 -4.13 22.57
CA ARG A 1042 29.05 -3.92 22.88
C ARG A 1042 29.91 -5.05 22.35
N TYR A 1043 29.45 -6.29 22.54
CA TYR A 1043 30.13 -7.46 22.01
C TYR A 1043 30.25 -7.39 20.48
N MET A 1044 29.14 -7.11 19.79
CA MET A 1044 29.10 -6.99 18.34
C MET A 1044 30.02 -5.88 17.83
N ARG A 1045 30.01 -4.69 18.46
CA ARG A 1045 30.91 -3.57 18.11
C ARG A 1045 32.40 -3.94 18.28
N ARG A 1046 32.74 -4.69 19.33
CA ARG A 1046 34.12 -5.15 19.56
C ARG A 1046 34.53 -6.25 18.59
N GLN A 1047 33.67 -7.24 18.38
CA GLN A 1047 33.93 -8.36 17.48
C GLN A 1047 34.07 -7.88 16.03
N GLY A 1048 33.21 -6.93 15.62
CA GLY A 1048 33.20 -6.28 14.31
C GLY A 1048 32.72 -7.19 13.18
N ILE A 1049 33.25 -8.40 13.08
CA ILE A 1049 32.92 -9.40 12.06
C ILE A 1049 32.55 -10.74 12.71
N VAL A 1050 31.35 -11.25 12.42
CA VAL A 1050 30.91 -12.58 12.87
C VAL A 1050 31.11 -13.61 11.76
N VAL A 1051 31.81 -14.70 12.10
CA VAL A 1051 32.03 -15.89 11.24
C VAL A 1051 31.68 -17.19 11.98
N LYS A 1052 30.89 -17.09 13.05
CA LYS A 1052 30.62 -18.18 14.00
C LYS A 1052 29.88 -19.33 13.32
N ASP A 1053 30.52 -20.50 13.30
CA ASP A 1053 29.90 -21.79 13.02
C ASP A 1053 29.68 -22.57 14.33
N LEU A 1054 29.10 -23.76 14.23
CA LEU A 1054 28.93 -24.69 15.36
C LEU A 1054 30.28 -25.25 15.81
N ASP A 1055 30.51 -25.31 17.12
CA ASP A 1055 31.75 -25.85 17.71
C ASP A 1055 31.55 -27.14 18.52
N GLY A 1056 30.34 -27.73 18.48
CA GLY A 1056 30.04 -29.05 19.02
C GLY A 1056 29.71 -29.03 20.51
N ARG A 1057 29.06 -27.96 21.00
CA ARG A 1057 28.63 -27.84 22.40
C ARG A 1057 27.51 -28.81 22.73
N ILE A 1058 26.65 -29.09 21.76
CA ILE A 1058 25.49 -29.98 21.93
C ILE A 1058 25.56 -31.08 20.88
N GLU A 1059 25.72 -32.31 21.32
CA GLU A 1059 25.63 -33.51 20.48
C GLU A 1059 24.40 -34.31 20.86
N ILE A 1060 23.62 -34.74 19.87
CA ILE A 1060 22.45 -35.61 20.08
C ILE A 1060 22.75 -36.97 19.47
N VAL A 1061 22.68 -38.02 20.30
CA VAL A 1061 22.89 -39.41 19.90
C VAL A 1061 21.61 -40.21 20.09
N TYR A 1062 21.40 -41.16 19.17
CA TYR A 1062 20.27 -42.08 19.10
C TYR A 1062 20.74 -43.53 19.15
#